data_AF-A0A3F3IGB0-F1
#
_entry.id   AF-A0A3F3IGB0-F1
#
_cell.length_a   1.000
_cell.length_b   1.000
_cell.length_c   1.000
_cell.angle_alpha   90.00
_cell.angle_beta   90.00
_cell.angle_gamma   90.00
#
_symmetry.space_group_name_H-M   'P 1'
#
loop_
_entity.id
_entity.type
_entity.pdbx_description
1 polymer ?
#
loop_
_entity_poly.entity_id
_entity_poly.type
_entity_poly.pdbx_seq_one_letter_code
_entity_poly.pdbx_strand_id
1 'polypeptide(L)'
;MGFTGFVFLRPYTDFYAGEPISESRNEVELKVAQLSQVFGFSLDSLEVFTSRKQHNRYFDEINDTLNGRFTPFELNQRDRNLQSWVSVIGKKGAVSETIINPGTLFESYGRFKMRFSNSGKVSRLSSNEFAPNPTFLKGNSPIEIAETIVGDILGYDLSMYKFLSSDNDTSSIVQEDQNLETPNEVANSSFSSGLVFNWIRKGDNYSLPNTLSINLESVIKEHEDEDTFSTEFGYKINSFVAKNEFEPENFENTFTPQATTFTFMFFGCLILIVACAFTVGIKNIFKGKVEWRRALFMFASVGIGVYGWQALYAMSSLMPFYENTVLIGAAINSLIFGLAVGLYMALAYVAWEALARSQKHRQLDVIDALWQRKFFVRETGSGLIHGFALSGIVIGLFSLMVYALNLYFYQADSQFGFTEPSNEFQLLTMNMSSWTTTWLVVFVQIGFVYGLVHHWFSNRWVALILSILSSALFVSTLGRLIGTNGEFFQDYLIFLVISIVTILGYRFYGILTVLTAWWIFAITYMITPYWNSPSIEVAYISWAQAGIIAIPLVYGLIAYRLGKPLSEIGDYVPEYEERISQHLRVEREIEIARESQYKLMPVKPPQAEGFDVHGFFLPSFEVGGDYFDYVLSENGDGSAKALTMVVVDVSGKAMRAAMPAIFTSGLLLSRMKEDSPAQILSEVSEPIFSRTDKRTFITCAMARYDLATKMLTVANAGHCKPILKRNGKADFIQTPDPKLPLGIRPDVKYQNLEFKLKKGDFFLLYSDGLPEAANEEGEWFGFDEVPALVERIDTDNLSANEIAQEIKRTVQKFSNYQLADDTTVICLKV
;
A
#
# COMPACT_ATOMS: atom_id res chain seq x y z
N MET A 1 20.28 -28.64 -7.33
CA MET A 1 21.52 -27.95 -7.76
C MET A 1 21.73 -26.66 -6.98
N GLY A 2 20.88 -25.63 -7.09
CA GLY A 2 21.12 -24.36 -6.38
C GLY A 2 21.18 -24.49 -4.84
N PHE A 3 20.23 -25.20 -4.21
CA PHE A 3 20.30 -25.53 -2.78
C PHE A 3 21.57 -26.33 -2.41
N THR A 4 21.96 -27.28 -3.27
CA THR A 4 23.20 -28.05 -3.10
C THR A 4 24.42 -27.12 -3.11
N GLY A 5 24.46 -26.17 -4.05
CA GLY A 5 25.51 -25.15 -4.12
C GLY A 5 25.57 -24.29 -2.86
N PHE A 6 24.43 -23.88 -2.32
CA PHE A 6 24.37 -23.20 -1.02
C PHE A 6 24.98 -24.03 0.11
N VAL A 7 24.63 -25.32 0.25
CA VAL A 7 25.22 -26.19 1.29
C VAL A 7 26.74 -26.30 1.14
N PHE A 8 27.26 -26.39 -0.07
CA PHE A 8 28.70 -26.41 -0.34
C PHE A 8 29.40 -25.08 -0.06
N LEU A 9 28.75 -23.96 -0.35
CA LEU A 9 29.31 -22.62 -0.15
C LEU A 9 29.13 -22.11 1.28
N ARG A 10 28.20 -22.68 2.05
CA ARG A 10 27.89 -22.28 3.43
C ARG A 10 29.12 -22.08 4.32
N PRO A 11 30.14 -22.96 4.35
CA PRO A 11 31.36 -22.73 5.13
C PRO A 11 32.09 -21.42 4.81
N TYR A 12 31.93 -20.89 3.60
CA TYR A 12 32.59 -19.66 3.16
C TYR A 12 31.69 -18.42 3.30
N THR A 13 30.37 -18.61 3.28
CA THR A 13 29.42 -17.50 3.13
C THR A 13 28.53 -17.27 4.36
N ASP A 14 28.48 -18.17 5.33
CA ASP A 14 27.60 -18.07 6.52
C ASP A 14 28.42 -17.85 7.79
N PHE A 15 28.12 -16.78 8.53
CA PHE A 15 28.81 -16.42 9.76
C PHE A 15 28.65 -17.47 10.88
N TYR A 16 27.57 -18.25 10.85
CA TYR A 16 27.33 -19.34 11.82
C TYR A 16 27.89 -20.69 11.39
N ALA A 17 28.55 -20.78 10.24
CA ALA A 17 29.11 -22.04 9.79
C ALA A 17 30.22 -22.50 10.75
N GLY A 18 30.24 -23.80 11.08
CA GLY A 18 31.30 -24.43 11.87
C GLY A 18 31.03 -24.46 13.37
N GLU A 19 30.15 -23.58 13.87
CA GLU A 19 29.82 -23.51 15.29
C GLU A 19 28.35 -23.06 15.44
N PRO A 20 27.37 -23.96 15.24
CA PRO A 20 25.96 -23.61 15.43
C PRO A 20 25.67 -23.25 16.90
N ILE A 21 24.51 -22.67 17.17
CA ILE A 21 24.10 -22.32 18.54
C ILE A 21 24.08 -23.60 19.38
N SER A 22 24.97 -23.72 20.37
CA SER A 22 25.09 -24.94 21.18
C SER A 22 24.24 -24.94 22.45
N GLU A 23 23.88 -23.77 22.97
CA GLU A 23 23.07 -23.64 24.18
C GLU A 23 21.86 -22.76 23.94
N SER A 24 20.72 -23.14 24.52
CA SER A 24 19.47 -22.37 24.45
C SER A 24 19.49 -21.20 25.43
N ARG A 25 18.60 -20.21 25.21
CA ARG A 25 18.43 -19.09 26.14
C ARG A 25 18.13 -19.57 27.56
N ASN A 26 17.26 -20.58 27.70
CA ASN A 26 16.87 -21.13 28.99
C ASN A 26 18.05 -21.77 29.72
N GLU A 27 18.91 -22.51 28.99
CA GLU A 27 20.12 -23.12 29.56
C GLU A 27 21.09 -22.05 30.08
N VAL A 28 21.26 -20.94 29.35
CA VAL A 28 22.10 -19.82 29.79
C VAL A 28 21.51 -19.10 31.01
N GLU A 29 20.20 -18.83 31.02
CA GLU A 29 19.55 -18.18 32.16
C GLU A 29 19.59 -19.05 33.42
N LEU A 30 19.48 -20.37 33.30
CA LEU A 30 19.67 -21.31 34.41
C LEU A 30 21.10 -21.26 34.96
N LYS A 31 22.11 -21.17 34.09
CA LYS A 31 23.51 -21.00 34.52
C LYS A 31 23.73 -19.67 35.23
N VAL A 32 23.13 -18.59 34.74
CA VAL A 32 23.18 -17.28 35.41
C VAL A 32 22.59 -17.37 36.81
N ALA A 33 21.45 -18.05 36.97
CA ALA A 33 20.80 -18.26 38.27
C ALA A 33 21.66 -19.10 39.25
N GLN A 34 22.34 -20.13 38.75
CA GLN A 34 23.29 -20.90 39.55
C GLN A 34 24.51 -20.05 39.96
N LEU A 35 25.09 -19.30 39.01
CA LEU A 35 26.23 -18.42 39.27
C LEU A 35 25.88 -17.28 40.23
N SER A 36 24.67 -16.71 40.17
CA SER A 36 24.27 -15.64 41.09
C SER A 36 24.27 -16.09 42.55
N GLN A 37 23.80 -17.32 42.82
CA GLN A 37 23.83 -17.89 44.17
C GLN A 37 25.27 -18.05 44.67
N VAL A 38 26.17 -18.51 43.80
CA VAL A 38 27.61 -18.67 44.11
C VAL A 38 28.29 -17.30 44.31
N PHE A 39 27.90 -16.28 43.55
CA PHE A 39 28.40 -14.90 43.69
C PHE A 39 27.78 -14.12 44.86
N GLY A 40 26.94 -14.76 45.68
CA GLY A 40 26.42 -14.21 46.93
C GLY A 40 25.21 -13.27 46.78
N PHE A 41 24.44 -13.39 45.69
CA PHE A 41 23.20 -12.63 45.51
C PHE A 41 22.03 -13.47 44.99
N SER A 42 20.82 -13.09 45.39
CA SER A 42 19.58 -13.70 44.90
C SER A 42 18.99 -12.92 43.72
N LEU A 43 18.32 -13.64 42.82
CA LEU A 43 17.52 -13.07 41.74
C LEU A 43 16.10 -12.71 42.18
N ASP A 44 15.69 -12.88 43.44
CA ASP A 44 14.31 -12.60 43.87
C ASP A 44 13.85 -11.15 43.61
N SER A 45 14.79 -10.20 43.62
CA SER A 45 14.53 -8.77 43.36
C SER A 45 15.14 -8.26 42.05
N LEU A 46 15.74 -9.16 41.26
CA LEU A 46 16.46 -8.86 40.02
C LEU A 46 15.86 -9.65 38.86
N GLU A 47 16.05 -9.18 37.64
CA GLU A 47 15.69 -9.92 36.44
C GLU A 47 16.89 -10.06 35.51
N VAL A 48 16.88 -11.13 34.73
CA VAL A 48 17.93 -11.48 33.77
C VAL A 48 17.39 -11.28 32.37
N PHE A 49 18.13 -10.53 31.55
CA PHE A 49 17.89 -10.43 30.12
C PHE A 49 19.04 -11.08 29.38
N THR A 50 18.73 -12.10 28.58
CA THR A 50 19.73 -12.83 27.80
C THR A 50 19.51 -12.60 26.32
N SER A 51 20.52 -12.07 25.64
CA SER A 51 20.53 -11.81 24.20
C SER A 51 21.69 -12.52 23.51
N ARG A 52 21.53 -12.83 22.23
CA ARG A 52 22.60 -13.41 21.42
C ARG A 52 23.26 -12.31 20.59
N LYS A 53 24.58 -12.12 20.75
CA LYS A 53 25.35 -11.13 20.00
C LYS A 53 26.25 -11.81 18.97
N GLN A 54 26.30 -11.22 17.78
CA GLN A 54 27.32 -11.51 16.76
C GLN A 54 28.40 -10.43 16.79
N HIS A 55 29.67 -10.83 16.76
CA HIS A 55 30.82 -9.94 16.86
C HIS A 55 31.47 -9.72 15.51
N ASN A 56 30.72 -9.12 14.58
CA ASN A 56 31.20 -8.88 13.21
C ASN A 56 32.47 -8.03 13.18
N ARG A 57 32.55 -6.98 14.01
CA ARG A 57 33.75 -6.14 14.11
C ARG A 57 34.97 -6.93 14.59
N TYR A 58 34.77 -7.85 15.53
CA TYR A 58 35.87 -8.71 16.00
C TYR A 58 36.36 -9.61 14.86
N PHE A 59 35.44 -10.16 14.06
CA PHE A 59 35.82 -10.87 12.84
C PHE A 59 36.61 -9.97 11.88
N ASP A 60 36.12 -8.75 11.60
CA ASP A 60 36.79 -7.81 10.69
C ASP A 60 38.20 -7.44 11.20
N GLU A 61 38.37 -7.16 12.49
CA GLU A 61 39.67 -6.86 13.10
C GLU A 61 40.63 -8.06 13.05
N ILE A 62 40.15 -9.29 13.31
CA ILE A 62 40.96 -10.50 13.12
C ILE A 62 41.34 -10.65 11.64
N ASN A 63 40.39 -10.41 10.74
CA ASN A 63 40.60 -10.59 9.31
C ASN A 63 41.61 -9.57 8.75
N ASP A 64 41.54 -8.33 9.21
CA ASP A 64 42.49 -7.26 8.87
C ASP A 64 43.89 -7.57 9.41
N THR A 65 43.99 -7.94 10.69
CA THR A 65 45.28 -8.30 11.32
C THR A 65 45.92 -9.55 10.69
N LEU A 66 45.12 -10.51 10.24
CA LEU A 66 45.58 -11.75 9.61
C LEU A 66 45.58 -11.71 8.07
N ASN A 67 45.45 -10.52 7.45
CA ASN A 67 45.49 -10.29 6.00
C ASN A 67 44.51 -11.16 5.18
N GLY A 68 43.26 -11.31 5.63
CA GLY A 68 42.22 -11.97 4.83
C GLY A 68 42.34 -13.50 4.75
N ARG A 69 43.18 -14.14 5.58
CA ARG A 69 43.54 -15.56 5.42
C ARG A 69 42.50 -16.56 5.92
N PHE A 70 41.53 -16.14 6.74
CA PHE A 70 40.62 -17.05 7.42
C PHE A 70 39.15 -16.74 7.15
N THR A 71 38.38 -17.79 6.92
CA THR A 71 36.92 -17.71 6.79
C THR A 71 36.24 -17.71 8.16
N PRO A 72 34.98 -17.22 8.28
CA PRO A 72 34.21 -17.33 9.52
C PRO A 72 34.17 -18.76 10.06
N PHE A 73 34.02 -19.76 9.18
CA PHE A 73 34.03 -21.18 9.54
C PHE A 73 35.34 -21.65 10.17
N GLU A 74 36.48 -21.26 9.61
CA GLU A 74 37.79 -21.64 10.15
C GLU A 74 38.08 -20.99 11.50
N LEU A 75 37.63 -19.75 11.70
CA LEU A 75 37.77 -19.05 12.98
C LEU A 75 36.84 -19.63 14.05
N ASN A 76 35.61 -19.95 13.68
CA ASN A 76 34.63 -20.63 14.53
C ASN A 76 35.16 -22.00 15.01
N GLN A 77 35.88 -22.75 14.17
CA GLN A 77 36.53 -24.02 14.58
C GLN A 77 37.72 -23.85 15.54
N ARG A 78 38.25 -22.64 15.68
CA ARG A 78 39.42 -22.34 16.53
C ARG A 78 39.02 -21.71 17.87
N ASP A 79 37.77 -21.87 18.29
CA ASP A 79 37.18 -21.30 19.51
C ASP A 79 37.38 -19.77 19.63
N ARG A 80 37.49 -19.07 18.49
CA ARG A 80 37.39 -17.60 18.47
C ARG A 80 35.91 -17.29 18.64
N ASN A 81 35.52 -16.78 19.82
CA ASN A 81 34.14 -16.45 20.17
C ASN A 81 33.54 -15.35 19.26
N LEU A 82 33.29 -15.63 17.98
CA LEU A 82 32.69 -14.69 17.02
C LEU A 82 31.21 -14.40 17.33
N GLN A 83 30.66 -15.13 18.28
CA GLN A 83 29.31 -15.03 18.77
C GLN A 83 29.29 -15.37 20.27
N SER A 84 28.39 -14.75 21.01
CA SER A 84 28.27 -14.98 22.45
C SER A 84 26.86 -14.75 22.95
N TRP A 85 26.49 -15.48 24.00
CA TRP A 85 25.35 -15.08 24.81
C TRP A 85 25.78 -13.97 25.77
N VAL A 86 24.95 -12.93 25.88
CA VAL A 86 25.16 -11.81 26.80
C VAL A 86 23.95 -11.73 27.70
N SER A 87 24.16 -11.97 28.99
CA SER A 87 23.15 -11.87 30.03
C SER A 87 23.40 -10.64 30.89
N VAL A 88 22.39 -9.79 31.00
CA VAL A 88 22.41 -8.59 31.84
C VAL A 88 21.46 -8.80 32.99
N ILE A 89 21.95 -8.57 34.21
CA ILE A 89 21.17 -8.67 35.44
C ILE A 89 20.85 -7.26 35.91
N GLY A 90 19.58 -6.94 36.07
CA GLY A 90 19.12 -5.60 36.44
C GLY A 90 17.98 -5.62 37.45
N LYS A 91 17.57 -4.43 37.90
CA LYS A 91 16.42 -4.30 38.81
C LYS A 91 15.12 -4.60 38.06
N LYS A 92 14.25 -5.40 38.67
CA LYS A 92 12.90 -5.65 38.19
C LYS A 92 12.08 -4.36 38.08
N GLY A 93 11.38 -4.14 36.97
CA GLY A 93 10.46 -3.01 36.78
C GLY A 93 11.14 -1.63 36.73
N ALA A 94 12.41 -1.57 36.34
CA ALA A 94 13.09 -0.31 36.10
C ALA A 94 12.47 0.49 34.94
N VAL A 95 12.31 1.80 35.12
CA VAL A 95 11.65 2.70 34.16
C VAL A 95 12.69 3.62 33.53
N SER A 96 12.69 3.68 32.19
CA SER A 96 13.50 4.63 31.40
C SER A 96 12.65 5.71 30.77
N GLU A 97 13.17 6.93 30.76
CA GLU A 97 12.59 8.06 30.02
C GLU A 97 12.84 7.96 28.51
N THR A 98 13.78 7.11 28.06
CA THR A 98 14.21 7.04 26.66
C THR A 98 13.89 5.68 26.02
N ILE A 99 12.88 5.64 25.15
CA ILE A 99 12.27 4.39 24.63
C ILE A 99 13.03 3.79 23.40
N ILE A 100 14.06 4.46 22.86
CA ILE A 100 14.41 4.28 21.42
C ILE A 100 15.77 3.61 21.13
N ASN A 101 16.61 3.25 22.11
CA ASN A 101 17.87 2.56 21.80
C ASN A 101 18.15 1.37 22.74
N PRO A 102 18.06 0.10 22.26
CA PRO A 102 18.37 -1.08 23.03
C PRO A 102 19.78 -1.06 23.65
N GLY A 103 20.78 -0.43 23.01
CA GLY A 103 22.14 -0.37 23.55
C GLY A 103 22.21 0.38 24.89
N THR A 104 21.66 1.59 24.92
CA THR A 104 21.66 2.47 26.12
C THR A 104 20.63 2.05 27.17
N LEU A 105 19.64 1.25 26.76
CA LEU A 105 18.61 0.67 27.63
C LEU A 105 19.23 -0.19 28.74
N PHE A 106 20.26 -0.97 28.39
CA PHE A 106 20.87 -1.92 29.32
C PHE A 106 22.00 -1.31 30.16
N GLU A 107 22.58 -0.20 29.73
CA GLU A 107 23.62 0.55 30.45
C GLU A 107 23.10 1.32 31.67
N SER A 108 21.81 1.66 31.71
CA SER A 108 21.23 2.43 32.83
C SER A 108 20.69 1.55 33.97
N TYR A 109 20.34 0.28 33.69
CA TYR A 109 19.71 -0.63 34.67
C TYR A 109 20.47 -1.92 34.95
N GLY A 110 21.37 -2.31 34.06
CA GLY A 110 22.22 -3.49 34.27
C GLY A 110 23.14 -3.26 35.44
N ARG A 111 23.07 -4.09 36.48
CA ARG A 111 23.99 -4.05 37.63
C ARG A 111 25.22 -4.91 37.38
N PHE A 112 25.03 -5.99 36.64
CA PHE A 112 26.06 -6.98 36.37
C PHE A 112 25.81 -7.62 35.01
N LYS A 113 26.86 -7.73 34.20
CA LYS A 113 26.81 -8.29 32.84
C LYS A 113 27.71 -9.51 32.77
N MET A 114 27.16 -10.61 32.29
CA MET A 114 27.86 -11.88 32.07
C MET A 114 27.85 -12.19 30.58
N ARG A 115 29.00 -12.59 30.05
CA ARG A 115 29.12 -13.08 28.69
C ARG A 115 29.55 -14.54 28.70
N PHE A 116 28.87 -15.33 27.88
CA PHE A 116 29.18 -16.74 27.68
C PHE A 116 29.72 -16.96 26.26
N SER A 117 30.78 -17.77 26.15
CA SER A 117 31.20 -18.36 24.87
C SER A 117 30.05 -19.17 24.26
N ASN A 118 30.18 -19.57 23.00
CA ASN A 118 29.18 -20.44 22.41
C ASN A 118 29.06 -21.79 23.17
N SER A 119 30.20 -22.33 23.64
CA SER A 119 30.29 -23.49 24.53
C SER A 119 29.75 -23.27 25.96
N GLY A 120 29.20 -22.08 26.25
CA GLY A 120 28.53 -21.81 27.52
C GLY A 120 29.47 -21.55 28.71
N LYS A 121 30.76 -21.31 28.46
CA LYS A 121 31.73 -20.88 29.48
C LYS A 121 31.69 -19.37 29.63
N VAL A 122 31.83 -18.87 30.85
CA VAL A 122 31.85 -17.42 31.11
C VAL A 122 33.16 -16.84 30.56
N SER A 123 33.09 -16.04 29.51
CA SER A 123 34.25 -15.38 28.93
C SER A 123 34.51 -14.01 29.53
N ARG A 124 33.46 -13.28 29.93
CA ARG A 124 33.60 -11.97 30.59
C ARG A 124 32.54 -11.74 31.66
N LEU A 125 32.95 -11.06 32.72
CA LEU A 125 32.07 -10.46 33.73
C LEU A 125 32.44 -8.98 33.84
N SER A 126 31.43 -8.13 33.98
CA SER A 126 31.64 -6.72 34.25
C SER A 126 30.52 -6.19 35.12
N SER A 127 30.86 -5.53 36.22
CA SER A 127 29.91 -4.66 36.90
C SER A 127 29.71 -3.37 36.11
N ASN A 128 28.54 -2.78 36.28
CA ASN A 128 28.26 -1.46 35.73
C ASN A 128 28.76 -0.39 36.68
N GLU A 129 29.43 0.64 36.16
CA GLU A 129 29.89 1.80 36.94
C GLU A 129 28.73 2.61 37.52
N PHE A 130 27.59 2.64 36.82
CA PHE A 130 26.44 3.48 37.16
C PHE A 130 25.41 2.79 38.08
N ALA A 131 25.62 1.51 38.43
CA ALA A 131 24.67 0.74 39.23
C ALA A 131 25.37 -0.12 40.30
N PRO A 132 24.76 -0.32 41.49
CA PRO A 132 25.42 -1.02 42.58
C PRO A 132 25.69 -2.49 42.22
N ASN A 133 26.97 -2.89 42.32
CA ASN A 133 27.41 -4.25 42.09
C ASN A 133 26.78 -5.20 43.14
N PRO A 134 26.00 -6.22 42.70
CA PRO A 134 25.26 -7.10 43.58
C PRO A 134 26.11 -8.23 44.18
N THR A 135 27.33 -8.46 43.66
CA THR A 135 28.20 -9.55 44.13
C THR A 135 28.67 -9.32 45.57
N PHE A 136 28.83 -10.42 46.33
CA PHE A 136 29.43 -10.40 47.65
C PHE A 136 30.04 -11.77 47.98
N LEU A 137 31.36 -11.85 48.03
CA LEU A 137 32.10 -13.08 48.27
C LEU A 137 32.81 -13.03 49.63
N LYS A 138 32.59 -14.06 50.44
CA LYS A 138 33.26 -14.22 51.75
C LYS A 138 34.58 -14.96 51.55
N GLY A 139 35.64 -14.48 52.19
CA GLY A 139 36.91 -15.20 52.26
C GLY A 139 38.00 -14.40 52.96
N ASN A 140 39.05 -15.10 53.39
CA ASN A 140 40.12 -14.54 54.21
C ASN A 140 41.29 -14.00 53.36
N SER A 141 41.40 -14.42 52.11
CA SER A 141 42.50 -14.08 51.20
C SER A 141 41.96 -13.75 49.81
N PRO A 142 42.28 -12.58 49.23
CA PRO A 142 41.76 -12.18 47.92
C PRO A 142 42.30 -13.05 46.77
N ILE A 143 43.51 -13.60 46.91
CA ILE A 143 44.09 -14.50 45.91
C ILE A 143 43.38 -15.87 45.91
N GLU A 144 43.05 -16.42 47.08
CA GLU A 144 42.32 -17.70 47.18
C GLU A 144 40.91 -17.57 46.60
N ILE A 145 40.26 -16.43 46.85
CA ILE A 145 38.96 -16.11 46.25
C ILE A 145 39.09 -16.02 44.72
N ALA A 146 40.12 -15.35 44.22
CA ALA A 146 40.36 -15.22 42.80
C ALA A 146 40.63 -16.59 42.13
N GLU A 147 41.43 -17.45 42.74
CA GLU A 147 41.68 -18.82 42.27
C GLU A 147 40.42 -19.70 42.32
N THR A 148 39.62 -19.60 43.38
CA THR A 148 38.36 -20.35 43.51
C THR A 148 37.35 -19.90 42.45
N ILE A 149 37.23 -18.59 42.19
CA ILE A 149 36.35 -18.08 41.14
C ILE A 149 36.80 -18.58 39.78
N VAL A 150 38.05 -18.32 39.40
CA VAL A 150 38.53 -18.62 38.04
C VAL A 150 38.63 -20.14 37.83
N GLY A 151 39.13 -20.88 38.81
CA GLY A 151 39.30 -22.33 38.78
C GLY A 151 38.00 -23.09 38.95
N ASP A 152 37.45 -23.08 40.16
CA ASP A 152 36.37 -23.98 40.57
C ASP A 152 34.99 -23.51 40.08
N ILE A 153 34.74 -22.19 40.06
CA ILE A 153 33.42 -21.64 39.71
C ILE A 153 33.28 -21.44 38.19
N LEU A 154 34.26 -20.77 37.56
CA LEU A 154 34.24 -20.50 36.11
C LEU A 154 34.79 -21.67 35.28
N GLY A 155 35.45 -22.64 35.90
CA GLY A 155 35.89 -23.88 35.26
C GLY A 155 37.12 -23.74 34.36
N TYR A 156 38.01 -22.78 34.65
CA TYR A 156 39.29 -22.67 33.98
C TYR A 156 40.36 -23.47 34.71
N ASP A 157 40.99 -24.43 34.03
CA ASP A 157 42.07 -25.23 34.61
C ASP A 157 43.33 -24.36 34.81
N LEU A 158 43.49 -23.82 36.03
CA LEU A 158 44.61 -22.95 36.39
C LEU A 158 45.98 -23.64 36.31
N SER A 159 46.04 -24.98 36.29
CA SER A 159 47.31 -25.70 36.12
C SER A 159 47.97 -25.41 34.76
N MET A 160 47.14 -25.14 33.75
CA MET A 160 47.53 -24.75 32.40
C MET A 160 47.98 -23.30 32.30
N TYR A 161 47.98 -22.53 33.39
CA TYR A 161 48.33 -21.12 33.40
C TYR A 161 49.45 -20.80 34.40
N LYS A 162 50.22 -19.74 34.12
CA LYS A 162 51.22 -19.16 35.01
C LYS A 162 50.63 -17.89 35.62
N PHE A 163 50.56 -17.85 36.96
CA PHE A 163 50.13 -16.67 37.70
C PHE A 163 51.19 -15.56 37.63
N LEU A 164 50.75 -14.32 37.44
CA LEU A 164 51.56 -13.11 37.49
C LEU A 164 51.19 -12.33 38.77
N SER A 165 52.12 -12.26 39.73
CA SER A 165 51.93 -11.48 40.95
C SER A 165 51.91 -9.99 40.66
N SER A 166 51.09 -9.22 41.40
CA SER A 166 50.86 -7.79 41.17
C SER A 166 52.06 -6.87 41.44
N ASP A 167 53.18 -7.40 41.95
CA ASP A 167 54.41 -6.64 42.20
C ASP A 167 55.54 -7.17 41.31
N ASN A 168 56.03 -6.28 40.43
CA ASN A 168 57.18 -6.44 39.51
C ASN A 168 57.03 -7.44 38.35
N ASP A 169 56.30 -7.08 37.27
CA ASP A 169 56.68 -7.46 35.89
C ASP A 169 55.74 -6.89 34.79
N THR A 170 55.17 -5.69 34.96
CA THR A 170 54.47 -5.00 33.86
C THR A 170 55.42 -4.22 32.94
N SER A 171 56.71 -4.13 33.27
CA SER A 171 57.72 -3.39 32.48
C SER A 171 58.41 -4.21 31.39
N SER A 172 58.22 -5.54 31.33
CA SER A 172 58.95 -6.41 30.40
C SER A 172 58.18 -6.83 29.14
N ILE A 173 56.89 -6.50 29.01
CA ILE A 173 56.08 -6.82 27.80
C ILE A 173 55.88 -5.59 26.89
N VAL A 174 56.22 -4.39 27.34
CA VAL A 174 56.07 -3.14 26.56
C VAL A 174 57.30 -2.84 25.67
N GLN A 175 58.38 -3.64 25.74
CA GLN A 175 59.65 -3.30 25.09
C GLN A 175 60.00 -4.03 23.79
N GLU A 176 59.22 -4.99 23.30
CA GLU A 176 59.60 -5.75 22.08
C GLU A 176 58.76 -5.51 20.82
N ASP A 177 57.74 -4.65 20.84
CA ASP A 177 57.05 -4.20 19.60
C ASP A 177 56.86 -2.68 19.57
N GLN A 178 57.98 -1.94 19.53
CA GLN A 178 57.97 -0.57 19.00
C GLN A 178 58.03 -0.63 17.48
N ASN A 179 56.87 -0.77 16.85
CA ASN A 179 56.54 -0.17 15.55
C ASN A 179 55.10 -0.56 15.20
N LEU A 180 54.14 0.26 15.62
CA LEU A 180 52.86 0.49 14.95
C LEU A 180 52.26 1.75 15.58
N GLU A 181 51.91 2.72 14.75
CA GLU A 181 51.47 4.06 15.12
C GLU A 181 50.29 4.01 16.10
N THR A 182 50.48 4.62 17.28
CA THR A 182 49.45 4.79 18.30
C THR A 182 48.38 5.78 17.83
N PRO A 183 47.08 5.41 17.80
CA PRO A 183 46.01 6.38 17.78
C PRO A 183 45.72 6.85 19.21
N ASN A 184 45.90 8.16 19.42
CA ASN A 184 45.35 9.05 20.44
C ASN A 184 45.00 8.50 21.85
N GLU A 185 45.67 9.12 22.82
CA GLU A 185 45.35 9.20 24.25
C GLU A 185 43.85 9.02 24.55
N VAL A 186 43.51 7.87 25.15
CA VAL A 186 42.29 7.74 25.94
C VAL A 186 42.60 8.33 27.31
N ALA A 187 41.76 9.28 27.70
CA ALA A 187 41.79 9.98 28.96
C ALA A 187 42.01 9.03 30.14
N ASN A 188 42.87 9.47 31.07
CA ASN A 188 42.95 8.96 32.44
C ASN A 188 41.53 8.84 33.03
N SER A 189 40.95 7.65 33.01
CA SER A 189 39.84 7.30 33.88
C SER A 189 40.42 7.07 35.27
N SER A 190 40.31 8.12 36.07
CA SER A 190 40.51 8.12 37.51
C SER A 190 39.71 7.00 38.20
N PHE A 191 40.40 6.29 39.11
CA PHE A 191 39.93 5.28 40.07
C PHE A 191 39.73 3.83 39.58
N SER A 192 40.69 2.94 39.90
CA SER A 192 40.39 1.54 40.21
C SER A 192 41.03 1.13 41.53
N SER A 193 40.30 1.29 42.63
CA SER A 193 40.59 0.70 43.95
C SER A 193 40.29 -0.80 43.93
N GLY A 194 41.05 -1.59 43.16
CA GLY A 194 40.80 -3.03 43.00
C GLY A 194 42.09 -3.85 42.91
N LEU A 195 42.04 -5.07 43.43
CA LEU A 195 43.09 -6.07 43.36
C LEU A 195 42.95 -6.85 42.04
N VAL A 196 43.95 -6.71 41.15
CA VAL A 196 43.96 -7.37 39.84
C VAL A 196 44.86 -8.61 39.88
N PHE A 197 44.30 -9.75 39.48
CA PHE A 197 44.99 -11.03 39.41
C PHE A 197 45.03 -11.53 37.97
N ASN A 198 46.22 -11.85 37.46
CA ASN A 198 46.43 -12.20 36.05
C ASN A 198 47.08 -13.59 35.91
N TRP A 199 46.63 -14.35 34.92
CA TRP A 199 47.20 -15.63 34.54
C TRP A 199 47.46 -15.67 33.02
N ILE A 200 48.61 -16.20 32.61
CA ILE A 200 48.99 -16.38 31.20
C ILE A 200 49.08 -17.87 30.86
N ARG A 201 48.54 -18.28 29.71
CA ARG A 201 48.53 -19.68 29.25
C ARG A 201 49.95 -20.26 29.15
N LYS A 202 50.12 -21.52 29.58
CA LYS A 202 51.33 -22.32 29.37
C LYS A 202 51.23 -23.08 28.04
N GLY A 203 52.20 -22.85 27.15
CA GLY A 203 52.33 -23.60 25.89
C GLY A 203 51.37 -23.17 24.77
N ASP A 204 51.44 -23.90 23.66
CA ASP A 204 50.84 -23.53 22.37
C ASP A 204 49.42 -24.08 22.17
N ASN A 205 48.66 -24.32 23.25
CA ASN A 205 47.29 -24.80 23.11
C ASN A 205 46.32 -23.65 22.77
N TYR A 206 46.19 -23.34 21.48
CA TYR A 206 45.41 -22.22 20.96
C TYR A 206 43.90 -22.27 21.22
N SER A 207 43.36 -23.40 21.72
CA SER A 207 41.95 -23.52 22.11
C SER A 207 41.63 -22.89 23.48
N LEU A 208 42.65 -22.54 24.27
CA LEU A 208 42.50 -21.90 25.57
C LEU A 208 42.78 -20.39 25.49
N PRO A 209 42.06 -19.55 26.27
CA PRO A 209 42.36 -18.13 26.38
C PRO A 209 43.82 -17.86 26.68
N ASN A 210 44.37 -16.82 26.07
CA ASN A 210 45.77 -16.44 26.25
C ASN A 210 45.99 -15.86 27.66
N THR A 211 45.07 -14.99 28.09
CA THR A 211 45.13 -14.38 29.42
C THR A 211 43.79 -14.51 30.14
N LEU A 212 43.87 -14.75 31.45
CA LEU A 212 42.75 -14.64 32.38
C LEU A 212 43.06 -13.50 33.34
N SER A 213 42.12 -12.57 33.51
CA SER A 213 42.25 -11.44 34.43
C SER A 213 40.99 -11.29 35.26
N ILE A 214 41.13 -11.14 36.57
CA ILE A 214 40.02 -10.82 37.48
C ILE A 214 40.38 -9.62 38.35
N ASN A 215 39.44 -8.70 38.49
CA ASN A 215 39.54 -7.51 39.33
C ASN A 215 38.56 -7.63 40.50
N LEU A 216 39.08 -7.66 41.73
CA LEU A 216 38.31 -7.76 42.97
C LEU A 216 38.41 -6.47 43.77
N GLU A 217 37.29 -5.97 44.27
CA GLU A 217 37.23 -4.80 45.16
C GLU A 217 36.77 -5.21 46.55
N SER A 218 37.47 -4.76 47.60
CA SER A 218 37.09 -5.05 48.99
C SER A 218 35.83 -4.26 49.39
N VAL A 219 34.81 -4.94 49.92
CA VAL A 219 33.59 -4.29 50.39
C VAL A 219 33.15 -4.84 51.75
N ILE A 220 32.60 -3.94 52.55
CA ILE A 220 32.02 -4.23 53.86
C ILE A 220 30.50 -4.25 53.71
N LYS A 221 29.85 -5.30 54.22
CA LYS A 221 28.40 -5.43 54.27
C LYS A 221 27.94 -5.45 55.71
N GLU A 222 27.14 -4.46 56.08
CA GLU A 222 26.56 -4.34 57.41
C GLU A 222 25.16 -4.95 57.42
N HIS A 223 24.88 -5.81 58.40
CA HIS A 223 23.55 -6.35 58.67
C HIS A 223 23.03 -5.73 59.96
N GLU A 224 21.84 -5.14 59.89
CA GLU A 224 21.09 -4.58 61.01
C GLU A 224 19.84 -5.45 61.20
N ASP A 225 19.90 -6.38 62.15
CA ASP A 225 18.72 -7.09 62.68
C ASP A 225 18.27 -6.38 63.95
N GLU A 226 16.98 -6.54 64.33
CA GLU A 226 16.24 -5.73 65.33
C GLU A 226 16.95 -5.45 66.68
N ASP A 227 18.03 -6.15 67.04
CA ASP A 227 18.90 -5.84 68.19
C ASP A 227 20.42 -6.14 67.99
N THR A 228 20.91 -6.41 66.78
CA THR A 228 22.34 -6.73 66.52
C THR A 228 22.89 -6.15 65.23
N PHE A 229 23.99 -5.40 65.32
CA PHE A 229 24.82 -4.98 64.19
C PHE A 229 25.93 -6.01 63.94
N SER A 230 25.98 -6.60 62.75
CA SER A 230 27.09 -7.44 62.33
C SER A 230 27.72 -6.92 61.04
N THR A 231 29.05 -6.81 61.05
CA THR A 231 29.85 -6.33 59.92
C THR A 231 30.53 -7.53 59.26
N GLU A 232 30.22 -7.78 57.99
CA GLU A 232 30.86 -8.81 57.19
C GLU A 232 31.85 -8.19 56.19
N PHE A 233 33.10 -8.65 56.22
CA PHE A 233 34.10 -8.29 55.21
C PHE A 233 34.03 -9.26 54.05
N GLY A 234 34.07 -8.73 52.83
CA GLY A 234 34.07 -9.55 51.62
C GLY A 234 34.66 -8.81 50.42
N TYR A 235 34.49 -9.42 49.25
CA TYR A 235 34.98 -8.89 47.98
C TYR A 235 33.87 -8.89 46.94
N LYS A 236 33.90 -7.91 46.05
CA LYS A 236 33.05 -7.82 44.86
C LYS A 236 33.85 -8.09 43.60
N ILE A 237 33.21 -8.71 42.62
CA ILE A 237 33.81 -8.92 41.30
C ILE A 237 33.57 -7.67 40.47
N ASN A 238 34.60 -6.86 40.23
CA ASN A 238 34.50 -5.68 39.38
C ASN A 238 34.51 -6.09 37.89
N SER A 239 35.47 -6.95 37.52
CA SER A 239 35.52 -7.52 36.18
C SER A 239 36.24 -8.86 36.15
N PHE A 240 35.88 -9.69 35.16
CA PHE A 240 36.63 -10.88 34.76
C PHE A 240 36.73 -10.88 33.23
N VAL A 241 37.90 -11.19 32.70
CA VAL A 241 38.13 -11.28 31.26
C VAL A 241 39.01 -12.49 30.95
N ALA A 242 38.47 -13.42 30.18
CA ALA A 242 39.23 -14.45 29.49
C ALA A 242 39.48 -14.00 28.04
N LYS A 243 40.68 -13.50 27.76
CA LYS A 243 41.02 -12.83 26.50
C LYS A 243 41.78 -13.77 25.56
N ASN A 244 41.31 -13.87 24.32
CA ASN A 244 42.05 -14.48 23.22
C ASN A 244 42.98 -13.48 22.53
N GLU A 245 43.94 -13.98 21.73
CA GLU A 245 44.77 -13.12 20.89
C GLU A 245 43.90 -12.27 19.95
N PHE A 246 44.27 -10.99 19.78
CA PHE A 246 43.58 -10.02 18.92
C PHE A 246 42.12 -9.71 19.30
N GLU A 247 41.65 -10.15 20.47
CA GLU A 247 40.31 -9.83 20.96
C GLU A 247 40.20 -8.38 21.46
N PRO A 248 39.28 -7.55 20.93
CA PRO A 248 39.15 -6.16 21.35
C PRO A 248 38.64 -6.04 22.78
N GLU A 249 39.00 -4.94 23.45
CA GLU A 249 38.53 -4.66 24.80
C GLU A 249 37.03 -4.32 24.81
N ASN A 250 36.55 -3.57 23.82
CA ASN A 250 35.13 -3.27 23.64
C ASN A 250 34.60 -3.93 22.36
N PHE A 251 33.55 -4.75 22.52
CA PHE A 251 32.84 -5.40 21.43
C PHE A 251 31.65 -4.58 20.90
N GLU A 252 31.45 -3.38 21.46
CA GLU A 252 30.32 -2.54 21.07
C GLU A 252 30.58 -1.88 19.72
N ASN A 253 29.62 -2.04 18.81
CA ASN A 253 29.68 -1.45 17.49
C ASN A 253 29.49 0.07 17.60
N THR A 254 30.58 0.85 17.52
CA THR A 254 30.48 2.28 17.26
C THR A 254 29.87 2.48 15.87
N PHE A 255 28.85 3.33 15.73
CA PHE A 255 28.18 3.60 14.45
C PHE A 255 29.19 3.93 13.35
N THR A 256 29.27 3.09 12.30
CA THR A 256 30.21 3.28 11.19
C THR A 256 29.68 4.28 10.15
N PRO A 257 30.56 4.95 9.37
CA PRO A 257 30.15 5.78 8.23
C PRO A 257 29.35 5.02 7.14
N GLN A 258 29.54 3.71 7.01
CA GLN A 258 28.76 2.89 6.06
C GLN A 258 27.28 2.77 6.47
N ALA A 259 27.00 2.73 7.78
CA ALA A 259 25.63 2.73 8.29
C ALA A 259 24.88 4.03 7.97
N THR A 260 25.58 5.18 7.91
CA THR A 260 24.95 6.46 7.58
C THR A 260 24.59 6.56 6.09
N THR A 261 25.47 6.15 5.17
CA THR A 261 25.14 6.11 3.72
C THR A 261 23.94 5.21 3.43
N PHE A 262 23.90 4.01 4.02
CA PHE A 262 22.76 3.11 3.89
C PHE A 262 21.48 3.74 4.43
N THR A 263 21.54 4.36 5.61
CA THR A 263 20.37 5.01 6.25
C THR A 263 19.78 6.10 5.35
N PHE A 264 20.61 6.95 4.75
CA PHE A 264 20.13 7.98 3.82
C PHE A 264 19.49 7.37 2.56
N MET A 265 20.12 6.35 1.96
CA MET A 265 19.58 5.65 0.79
C MET A 265 18.25 4.94 1.11
N PHE A 266 18.16 4.32 2.29
CA PHE A 266 16.95 3.68 2.80
C PHE A 266 15.79 4.66 2.90
N PHE A 267 15.96 5.76 3.64
CA PHE A 267 14.89 6.75 3.81
C PHE A 267 14.53 7.43 2.48
N GLY A 268 15.52 7.71 1.62
CA GLY A 268 15.28 8.27 0.29
C GLY A 268 14.44 7.33 -0.59
N CYS A 269 14.80 6.04 -0.66
CA CYS A 269 14.04 5.05 -1.42
C CYS A 269 12.65 4.82 -0.83
N LEU A 270 12.53 4.77 0.51
CA LEU A 270 11.26 4.63 1.22
C LEU A 270 10.28 5.75 0.87
N ILE A 271 10.73 7.01 0.99
CA ILE A 271 9.90 8.17 0.69
C ILE A 271 9.43 8.14 -0.77
N LEU A 272 10.32 7.81 -1.69
CA LEU A 272 10.01 7.75 -3.12
C LEU A 272 8.96 6.67 -3.41
N ILE A 273 9.16 5.44 -2.94
CA ILE A 273 8.23 4.33 -3.23
C ILE A 273 6.87 4.54 -2.54
N VAL A 274 6.85 5.10 -1.33
CA VAL A 274 5.62 5.46 -0.61
C VAL A 274 4.87 6.56 -1.36
N ALA A 275 5.54 7.61 -1.82
CA ALA A 275 4.92 8.67 -2.60
C ALA A 275 4.34 8.14 -3.93
N CYS A 276 5.05 7.26 -4.63
CA CYS A 276 4.54 6.63 -5.85
C CYS A 276 3.32 5.73 -5.57
N ALA A 277 3.39 4.85 -4.57
CA ALA A 277 2.28 3.97 -4.22
C ALA A 277 1.05 4.78 -3.76
N PHE A 278 1.26 5.84 -2.99
CA PHE A 278 0.19 6.73 -2.51
C PHE A 278 -0.47 7.49 -3.66
N THR A 279 0.31 8.12 -4.54
CA THR A 279 -0.23 8.89 -5.68
C THR A 279 -1.00 8.00 -6.67
N VAL A 280 -0.44 6.84 -7.03
CA VAL A 280 -1.12 5.90 -7.94
C VAL A 280 -2.32 5.24 -7.26
N GLY A 281 -2.17 4.81 -6.01
CA GLY A 281 -3.24 4.20 -5.23
C GLY A 281 -4.45 5.13 -5.08
N ILE A 282 -4.23 6.38 -4.65
CA ILE A 282 -5.29 7.38 -4.51
C ILE A 282 -5.94 7.72 -5.85
N LYS A 283 -5.15 7.86 -6.92
CA LYS A 283 -5.70 8.09 -8.26
C LYS A 283 -6.63 6.96 -8.69
N ASN A 284 -6.30 5.70 -8.36
CA ASN A 284 -7.15 4.56 -8.65
C ASN A 284 -8.40 4.54 -7.78
N ILE A 285 -8.29 4.94 -6.50
CA ILE A 285 -9.44 5.13 -5.59
C ILE A 285 -10.43 6.16 -6.17
N PHE A 286 -9.96 7.35 -6.57
CA PHE A 286 -10.82 8.38 -7.17
C PHE A 286 -11.44 7.96 -8.50
N LYS A 287 -10.74 7.12 -9.27
CA LYS A 287 -11.28 6.54 -10.52
C LYS A 287 -12.25 5.38 -10.28
N GLY A 288 -12.52 5.02 -9.02
CA GLY A 288 -13.38 3.89 -8.66
C GLY A 288 -12.80 2.52 -9.03
N LYS A 289 -11.51 2.41 -9.41
CA LYS A 289 -10.87 1.17 -9.87
C LYS A 289 -10.34 0.32 -8.72
N VAL A 290 -11.14 0.11 -7.68
CA VAL A 290 -10.68 -0.48 -6.42
C VAL A 290 -11.70 -1.47 -5.86
N GLU A 291 -11.19 -2.63 -5.44
CA GLU A 291 -11.93 -3.57 -4.60
C GLU A 291 -11.53 -3.42 -3.13
N TRP A 292 -12.36 -2.69 -2.38
CA TRP A 292 -12.10 -2.39 -0.97
C TRP A 292 -11.92 -3.63 -0.08
N ARG A 293 -12.60 -4.74 -0.40
CA ARG A 293 -12.49 -5.99 0.37
C ARG A 293 -11.07 -6.55 0.35
N ARG A 294 -10.42 -6.54 -0.82
CA ARG A 294 -9.04 -7.03 -0.97
C ARG A 294 -8.05 -6.07 -0.31
N ALA A 295 -8.21 -4.77 -0.55
CA ALA A 295 -7.37 -3.75 0.05
C ALA A 295 -7.42 -3.79 1.59
N LEU A 296 -8.61 -3.99 2.19
CA LEU A 296 -8.79 -4.09 3.64
C LEU A 296 -8.17 -5.37 4.20
N PHE A 297 -8.27 -6.50 3.49
CA PHE A 297 -7.58 -7.73 3.90
C PHE A 297 -6.05 -7.55 3.87
N MET A 298 -5.53 -6.87 2.85
CA MET A 298 -4.11 -6.54 2.76
C MET A 298 -3.66 -5.63 3.89
N PHE A 299 -4.45 -4.61 4.21
CA PHE A 299 -4.24 -3.73 5.35
C PHE A 299 -4.17 -4.51 6.67
N ALA A 300 -5.20 -5.33 6.94
CA ALA A 300 -5.32 -6.06 8.20
C ALA A 300 -4.24 -7.13 8.34
N SER A 301 -3.96 -7.91 7.29
CA SER A 301 -2.98 -9.00 7.35
C SER A 301 -1.56 -8.52 7.60
N VAL A 302 -1.11 -7.48 6.90
CA VAL A 302 0.23 -6.91 7.11
C VAL A 302 0.27 -6.06 8.39
N GLY A 303 -0.78 -5.27 8.68
CA GLY A 303 -0.83 -4.46 9.89
C GLY A 303 -0.83 -5.27 11.18
N ILE A 304 -1.65 -6.33 11.26
CA ILE A 304 -1.66 -7.28 12.38
C ILE A 304 -0.35 -8.06 12.41
N GLY A 305 0.21 -8.45 11.26
CA GLY A 305 1.48 -9.16 11.20
C GLY A 305 2.63 -8.34 11.80
N VAL A 306 2.75 -7.06 11.42
CA VAL A 306 3.79 -6.15 11.93
C VAL A 306 3.58 -5.87 13.41
N TYR A 307 2.36 -5.51 13.81
CA TYR A 307 2.04 -5.25 15.21
C TYR A 307 2.28 -6.48 16.09
N GLY A 308 1.78 -7.64 15.66
CA GLY A 308 1.89 -8.89 16.41
C GLY A 308 3.34 -9.33 16.58
N TRP A 309 4.15 -9.22 15.53
CA TRP A 309 5.59 -9.50 15.63
C TRP A 309 6.31 -8.52 16.56
N GLN A 310 6.09 -7.20 16.45
CA GLN A 310 6.71 -6.22 17.34
C GLN A 310 6.26 -6.37 18.79
N ALA A 311 4.98 -6.68 19.01
CA ALA A 311 4.45 -6.94 20.34
C ALA A 311 5.10 -8.19 20.97
N LEU A 312 5.26 -9.28 20.20
CA LEU A 312 5.95 -10.48 20.66
C LEU A 312 7.42 -10.21 20.97
N TYR A 313 8.12 -9.47 20.11
CA TYR A 313 9.50 -9.05 20.35
C TYR A 313 9.63 -8.19 21.62
N ALA A 314 8.78 -7.18 21.79
CA ALA A 314 8.77 -6.35 22.99
C ALA A 314 8.45 -7.17 24.24
N MET A 315 7.52 -8.12 24.14
CA MET A 315 7.16 -9.01 25.25
C MET A 315 8.32 -9.93 25.64
N SER A 316 9.05 -10.50 24.69
CA SER A 316 10.16 -11.42 25.00
C SER A 316 11.46 -10.73 25.39
N SER A 317 11.71 -9.52 24.88
CA SER A 317 13.00 -8.85 25.00
C SER A 317 13.02 -7.68 26.00
N LEU A 318 11.87 -7.05 26.28
CA LEU A 318 11.81 -5.84 27.12
C LEU A 318 11.03 -6.04 28.43
N MET A 319 10.07 -6.97 28.49
CA MET A 319 9.32 -7.26 29.74
C MET A 319 10.18 -7.45 30.98
N PRO A 320 11.39 -8.04 30.92
CA PRO A 320 12.13 -8.30 32.16
C PRO A 320 12.50 -7.05 32.97
N PHE A 321 12.61 -5.90 32.30
CA PHE A 321 13.00 -4.66 32.96
C PHE A 321 11.85 -3.67 33.12
N TYR A 322 10.80 -3.70 32.28
CA TYR A 322 9.82 -2.61 32.26
C TYR A 322 8.54 -2.87 33.04
N GLU A 323 7.98 -1.80 33.63
CA GLU A 323 6.59 -1.80 34.09
C GLU A 323 5.60 -1.77 32.92
N ASN A 324 4.41 -2.33 33.15
CA ASN A 324 3.32 -2.44 32.16
C ASN A 324 2.99 -1.10 31.46
N THR A 325 3.14 0.04 32.12
CA THR A 325 2.80 1.36 31.55
C THR A 325 3.68 1.77 30.37
N VAL A 326 4.99 1.50 30.42
CA VAL A 326 5.94 1.81 29.32
C VAL A 326 5.69 0.87 28.13
N LEU A 327 5.39 -0.40 28.42
CA LEU A 327 5.01 -1.38 27.42
C LEU A 327 3.71 -1.03 26.71
N ILE A 328 2.73 -0.45 27.43
CA ILE A 328 1.52 0.09 26.78
C ILE A 328 1.89 1.19 25.77
N GLY A 329 2.80 2.10 26.12
CA GLY A 329 3.30 3.11 25.19
C GLY A 329 4.01 2.51 23.97
N ALA A 330 4.89 1.53 24.17
CA ALA A 330 5.56 0.81 23.10
C ALA A 330 4.58 0.02 22.21
N ALA A 331 3.55 -0.58 22.80
CA ALA A 331 2.49 -1.29 22.09
C ALA A 331 1.65 -0.31 21.24
N ILE A 332 1.30 0.87 21.75
CA ILE A 332 0.62 1.91 20.97
C ILE A 332 1.47 2.35 19.78
N ASN A 333 2.76 2.61 19.99
CA ASN A 333 3.67 2.97 18.91
C ASN A 333 3.78 1.85 17.85
N SER A 334 3.88 0.60 18.30
CA SER A 334 3.91 -0.57 17.41
C SER A 334 2.59 -0.71 16.63
N LEU A 335 1.46 -0.40 17.26
CA LEU A 335 0.15 -0.41 16.60
C LEU A 335 0.08 0.67 15.52
N ILE A 336 0.48 1.91 15.83
CA ILE A 336 0.51 3.02 14.87
C ILE A 336 1.42 2.66 13.69
N PHE A 337 2.61 2.12 13.96
CA PHE A 337 3.53 1.67 12.93
C PHE A 337 2.93 0.54 12.08
N GLY A 338 2.33 -0.47 12.69
CA GLY A 338 1.62 -1.55 12.00
C GLY A 338 0.48 -1.03 11.11
N LEU A 339 -0.33 -0.09 11.60
CA LEU A 339 -1.40 0.54 10.81
C LEU A 339 -0.83 1.34 9.62
N ALA A 340 0.27 2.07 9.81
CA ALA A 340 0.92 2.82 8.75
C ALA A 340 1.48 1.90 7.64
N VAL A 341 2.20 0.83 8.03
CA VAL A 341 2.72 -0.17 7.08
C VAL A 341 1.57 -0.93 6.39
N GLY A 342 0.50 -1.25 7.13
CA GLY A 342 -0.71 -1.84 6.58
C GLY A 342 -1.38 -0.95 5.53
N LEU A 343 -1.49 0.37 5.79
CA LEU A 343 -2.06 1.33 4.85
C LEU A 343 -1.22 1.42 3.59
N TYR A 344 0.09 1.51 3.76
CA TYR A 344 1.02 1.50 2.64
C TYR A 344 0.88 0.24 1.78
N MET A 345 0.80 -0.94 2.41
CA MET A 345 0.59 -2.20 1.71
C MET A 345 -0.73 -2.23 0.93
N ALA A 346 -1.82 -1.75 1.54
CA ALA A 346 -3.12 -1.70 0.87
C ALA A 346 -3.10 -0.81 -0.37
N LEU A 347 -2.50 0.38 -0.27
CA LEU A 347 -2.36 1.30 -1.40
C LEU A 347 -1.47 0.73 -2.50
N ALA A 348 -0.33 0.13 -2.12
CA ALA A 348 0.57 -0.51 -3.07
C ALA A 348 -0.09 -1.72 -3.76
N TYR A 349 -0.87 -2.53 -3.03
CA TYR A 349 -1.63 -3.65 -3.60
C TYR A 349 -2.67 -3.17 -4.61
N VAL A 350 -3.48 -2.15 -4.27
CA VAL A 350 -4.47 -1.56 -5.17
C VAL A 350 -3.80 -0.99 -6.42
N ALA A 351 -2.68 -0.29 -6.25
CA ALA A 351 -1.92 0.25 -7.35
C ALA A 351 -1.37 -0.86 -8.26
N TRP A 352 -0.77 -1.90 -7.67
CA TRP A 352 -0.28 -3.07 -8.39
C TRP A 352 -1.40 -3.79 -9.15
N GLU A 353 -2.52 -4.10 -8.51
CA GLU A 353 -3.64 -4.83 -9.12
C GLU A 353 -4.18 -4.07 -10.34
N ALA A 354 -4.42 -2.76 -10.20
CA ALA A 354 -4.90 -1.92 -11.28
C ALA A 354 -3.90 -1.86 -12.46
N LEU A 355 -2.60 -1.75 -12.17
CA LEU A 355 -1.55 -1.77 -13.19
C LEU A 355 -1.46 -3.13 -13.88
N ALA A 356 -1.48 -4.22 -13.11
CA ALA A 356 -1.41 -5.59 -13.64
C ALA A 356 -2.62 -5.91 -14.54
N ARG A 357 -3.83 -5.49 -14.15
CA ARG A 357 -5.05 -5.66 -14.96
C ARG A 357 -4.98 -4.87 -16.26
N SER A 358 -4.48 -3.63 -16.22
CA SER A 358 -4.31 -2.81 -17.42
C SER A 358 -3.37 -3.45 -18.46
N GLN A 359 -2.45 -4.31 -18.03
CA GLN A 359 -1.47 -4.99 -18.87
C GLN A 359 -1.94 -6.37 -19.38
N LYS A 360 -3.20 -6.77 -19.12
CA LYS A 360 -3.80 -8.06 -19.51
C LYS A 360 -2.94 -9.28 -19.13
N HIS A 361 -2.37 -9.28 -17.93
CA HIS A 361 -1.59 -10.42 -17.45
C HIS A 361 -2.50 -11.58 -17.01
N ARG A 362 -2.48 -12.67 -17.79
CA ARG A 362 -3.14 -13.98 -17.53
C ARG A 362 -2.79 -14.64 -16.18
N GLN A 363 -1.87 -14.06 -15.42
CA GLN A 363 -1.39 -14.59 -14.15
C GLN A 363 -2.12 -13.98 -12.94
N LEU A 364 -2.95 -12.95 -13.14
CA LEU A 364 -3.90 -12.46 -12.13
C LEU A 364 -4.99 -13.50 -11.84
N ASP A 365 -5.34 -14.31 -12.83
CA ASP A 365 -6.40 -15.31 -12.77
C ASP A 365 -6.23 -16.30 -11.60
N VAL A 366 -4.98 -16.63 -11.24
CA VAL A 366 -4.65 -17.50 -10.08
C VAL A 366 -4.94 -16.79 -8.76
N ILE A 367 -4.63 -15.50 -8.66
CA ILE A 367 -4.97 -14.68 -7.49
C ILE A 367 -6.48 -14.44 -7.41
N ASP A 368 -7.13 -14.24 -8.54
CA ASP A 368 -8.58 -14.08 -8.61
C ASP A 368 -9.30 -15.36 -8.19
N ALA A 369 -8.81 -16.53 -8.59
CA ALA A 369 -9.31 -17.81 -8.10
C ALA A 369 -9.17 -17.94 -6.57
N LEU A 370 -8.03 -17.50 -6.01
CA LEU A 370 -7.81 -17.47 -4.57
C LEU A 370 -8.82 -16.56 -3.86
N TRP A 371 -9.10 -15.37 -4.40
CA TRP A 371 -10.12 -14.47 -3.86
C TRP A 371 -11.55 -15.00 -4.00
N GLN A 372 -11.83 -15.78 -5.04
CA GLN A 372 -13.08 -16.52 -5.21
C GLN A 372 -13.19 -17.76 -4.31
N ARG A 373 -12.23 -17.98 -3.39
CA ARG A 373 -12.15 -19.16 -2.50
C ARG A 373 -12.00 -20.49 -3.25
N LYS A 374 -11.52 -20.44 -4.49
CA LYS A 374 -11.20 -21.61 -5.30
C LYS A 374 -9.71 -21.87 -5.15
N PHE A 375 -9.34 -22.55 -4.07
CA PHE A 375 -7.93 -22.81 -3.74
C PHE A 375 -7.33 -23.94 -4.59
N PHE A 376 -8.15 -24.90 -5.01
CA PHE A 376 -7.70 -26.17 -5.60
C PHE A 376 -7.68 -26.13 -7.14
N VAL A 377 -6.75 -25.33 -7.67
CA VAL A 377 -6.58 -25.07 -9.10
C VAL A 377 -5.23 -25.61 -9.56
N ARG A 378 -5.19 -26.19 -10.76
CA ARG A 378 -3.98 -26.79 -11.33
C ARG A 378 -2.85 -25.78 -11.50
N GLU A 379 -3.18 -24.56 -11.92
CA GLU A 379 -2.26 -23.44 -12.12
C GLU A 379 -1.72 -22.90 -10.79
N THR A 380 -2.53 -22.91 -9.72
CA THR A 380 -2.04 -22.65 -8.35
C THR A 380 -0.98 -23.67 -7.97
N GLY A 381 -1.27 -24.96 -8.16
CA GLY A 381 -0.32 -26.03 -7.86
C GLY A 381 0.98 -25.90 -8.67
N SER A 382 0.85 -25.63 -9.97
CA SER A 382 1.97 -25.33 -10.85
C SER A 382 2.81 -24.15 -10.33
N GLY A 383 2.19 -23.02 -9.99
CA GLY A 383 2.89 -21.83 -9.50
C GLY A 383 3.69 -22.09 -8.22
N LEU A 384 3.15 -22.85 -7.27
CA LEU A 384 3.86 -23.22 -6.04
C LEU A 384 5.08 -24.12 -6.31
N ILE A 385 4.98 -25.09 -7.23
CA ILE A 385 6.10 -25.97 -7.62
C ILE A 385 7.20 -25.17 -8.32
N HIS A 386 6.82 -24.29 -9.26
CA HIS A 386 7.77 -23.39 -9.91
C HIS A 386 8.44 -22.47 -8.89
N GLY A 387 7.71 -22.03 -7.86
CA GLY A 387 8.23 -21.19 -6.79
C GLY A 387 9.29 -21.90 -5.94
N PHE A 388 9.07 -23.18 -5.64
CA PHE A 388 10.05 -24.01 -4.95
C PHE A 388 11.32 -24.24 -5.80
N ALA A 389 11.16 -24.41 -7.12
CA ALA A 389 12.31 -24.50 -8.02
C ALA A 389 13.07 -23.17 -8.11
N LEU A 390 12.33 -22.05 -8.21
CA LEU A 390 12.86 -20.70 -8.27
C LEU A 390 13.60 -20.32 -6.98
N SER A 391 13.09 -20.67 -5.80
CA SER A 391 13.82 -20.44 -4.54
C SER A 391 15.16 -21.15 -4.52
N GLY A 392 15.22 -22.40 -4.99
CA GLY A 392 16.48 -23.13 -5.12
C GLY A 392 17.51 -22.39 -5.98
N ILE A 393 17.08 -21.76 -7.07
CA ILE A 393 17.94 -20.93 -7.94
C ILE A 393 18.38 -19.66 -7.21
N VAL A 394 17.43 -18.92 -6.60
CA VAL A 394 17.70 -17.67 -5.89
C VAL A 394 18.67 -17.89 -4.72
N ILE A 395 18.46 -18.93 -3.92
CA ILE A 395 19.33 -19.32 -2.80
C ILE A 395 20.75 -19.59 -3.31
N GLY A 396 20.90 -20.42 -4.35
CA GLY A 396 22.20 -20.77 -4.90
C GLY A 396 22.93 -19.59 -5.55
N LEU A 397 22.22 -18.71 -6.26
CA LEU A 397 22.79 -17.49 -6.84
C LEU A 397 23.21 -16.48 -5.77
N PHE A 398 22.40 -16.33 -4.71
CA PHE A 398 22.79 -15.50 -3.57
C PHE A 398 24.10 -16.01 -2.96
N SER A 399 24.19 -17.31 -2.64
CA SER A 399 25.41 -17.89 -2.07
C SER A 399 26.61 -17.73 -3.00
N LEU A 400 26.41 -17.95 -4.31
CA LEU A 400 27.46 -17.79 -5.31
C LEU A 400 27.96 -16.35 -5.39
N MET A 401 27.06 -15.37 -5.36
CA MET A 401 27.41 -13.95 -5.41
C MET A 401 28.11 -13.49 -4.12
N VAL A 402 27.63 -13.93 -2.96
CA VAL A 402 28.28 -13.67 -1.67
C VAL A 402 29.70 -14.24 -1.68
N TYR A 403 29.88 -15.48 -2.15
CA TYR A 403 31.20 -16.10 -2.32
C TYR A 403 32.09 -15.34 -3.32
N ALA A 404 31.57 -15.01 -4.50
CA ALA A 404 32.33 -14.36 -5.58
C ALA A 404 32.80 -12.94 -5.20
N LEU A 405 32.03 -12.24 -4.37
CA LEU A 405 32.38 -10.92 -3.86
C LEU A 405 33.23 -10.98 -2.58
N ASN A 406 33.59 -12.18 -2.10
CA ASN A 406 34.30 -12.41 -0.85
C ASN A 406 33.61 -11.78 0.37
N LEU A 407 32.28 -11.92 0.41
CA LEU A 407 31.42 -11.42 1.48
C LEU A 407 30.96 -12.58 2.35
N TYR A 408 30.43 -12.26 3.53
CA TYR A 408 29.71 -13.20 4.36
C TYR A 408 28.34 -12.66 4.75
N PHE A 409 27.41 -13.59 4.88
CA PHE A 409 26.08 -13.38 5.42
C PHE A 409 26.15 -13.45 6.94
N TYR A 410 25.58 -12.45 7.60
CA TYR A 410 25.36 -12.44 9.04
C TYR A 410 23.91 -12.04 9.34
N GLN A 411 23.39 -12.50 10.47
CA GLN A 411 22.06 -12.13 10.95
C GLN A 411 22.22 -11.00 11.96
N ALA A 412 22.17 -9.76 11.48
CA ALA A 412 22.33 -8.58 12.32
C ALA A 412 21.53 -8.71 13.62
N ASP A 413 22.18 -8.40 14.73
CA ASP A 413 21.53 -8.05 15.98
C ASP A 413 20.61 -6.86 15.68
N SER A 414 19.33 -7.17 15.64
CA SER A 414 18.45 -6.60 14.64
C SER A 414 18.11 -5.14 14.96
N GLN A 415 18.55 -4.19 14.13
CA GLN A 415 18.04 -2.81 14.11
C GLN A 415 16.50 -2.76 13.98
N PHE A 416 15.88 -3.88 13.59
CA PHE A 416 14.45 -4.08 13.44
C PHE A 416 13.95 -5.42 14.02
N GLY A 417 14.50 -6.00 15.09
CA GLY A 417 13.92 -7.16 15.82
C GLY A 417 13.69 -8.52 15.08
N PHE A 418 14.11 -8.71 13.82
CA PHE A 418 13.46 -9.71 12.93
C PHE A 418 13.78 -11.20 13.18
N THR A 419 14.88 -11.55 13.84
CA THR A 419 15.38 -12.95 13.96
C THR A 419 16.06 -13.29 15.28
N GLU A 420 15.98 -12.43 16.29
CA GLU A 420 16.83 -12.56 17.48
C GLU A 420 16.68 -13.96 18.13
N PRO A 421 17.76 -14.77 18.21
CA PRO A 421 17.68 -16.12 18.76
C PRO A 421 17.24 -16.21 20.23
N SER A 422 17.16 -15.06 20.91
CA SER A 422 16.72 -14.92 22.29
C SER A 422 15.20 -14.84 22.46
N ASN A 423 14.38 -14.73 21.40
CA ASN A 423 12.93 -14.61 21.60
C ASN A 423 12.32 -15.93 22.12
N GLU A 424 11.43 -15.84 23.10
CA GLU A 424 10.73 -17.02 23.67
C GLU A 424 9.88 -17.75 22.61
N PHE A 425 9.15 -17.01 21.78
CA PHE A 425 8.30 -17.57 20.72
C PHE A 425 8.98 -17.54 19.34
N GLN A 426 10.20 -18.05 19.25
CA GLN A 426 11.06 -17.89 18.08
C GLN A 426 10.43 -18.32 16.76
N LEU A 427 9.70 -19.43 16.74
CA LEU A 427 9.05 -19.91 15.52
C LEU A 427 7.94 -18.96 15.04
N LEU A 428 7.19 -18.37 15.95
CA LEU A 428 6.10 -17.45 15.62
C LEU A 428 6.65 -16.10 15.16
N THR A 429 7.65 -15.55 15.85
CA THR A 429 8.29 -14.27 15.49
C THR A 429 8.95 -14.36 14.12
N MET A 430 9.69 -15.44 13.85
CA MET A 430 10.34 -15.68 12.56
C MET A 430 9.33 -15.77 11.40
N ASN A 431 8.22 -16.49 11.58
CA ASN A 431 7.20 -16.63 10.52
C ASN A 431 6.39 -15.35 10.31
N MET A 432 6.03 -14.59 11.36
CA MET A 432 5.34 -13.30 11.22
C MET A 432 6.23 -12.26 10.52
N SER A 433 7.51 -12.20 10.89
CA SER A 433 8.53 -11.37 10.23
C SER A 433 8.69 -11.73 8.75
N SER A 434 8.88 -13.03 8.46
CA SER A 434 8.99 -13.51 7.07
C SER A 434 7.73 -13.24 6.24
N TRP A 435 6.54 -13.42 6.84
CA TRP A 435 5.27 -13.11 6.20
C TRP A 435 5.21 -11.64 5.80
N THR A 436 5.31 -10.72 6.76
CA THR A 436 5.16 -9.27 6.52
C THR A 436 6.12 -8.75 5.45
N THR A 437 7.39 -9.14 5.53
CA THR A 437 8.43 -8.71 4.59
C THR A 437 8.25 -9.33 3.20
N THR A 438 7.83 -10.60 3.10
CA THR A 438 7.58 -11.24 1.80
C THR A 438 6.52 -10.48 1.01
N TRP A 439 5.41 -10.11 1.65
CA TRP A 439 4.34 -9.36 1.00
C TRP A 439 4.83 -7.99 0.53
N LEU A 440 5.58 -7.26 1.36
CA LEU A 440 6.14 -5.96 1.02
C LEU A 440 7.11 -6.06 -0.16
N VAL A 441 8.04 -7.01 -0.14
CA VAL A 441 9.00 -7.19 -1.25
C VAL A 441 8.26 -7.54 -2.54
N VAL A 442 7.38 -8.54 -2.49
CA VAL A 442 6.82 -9.13 -3.70
C VAL A 442 5.78 -8.22 -4.35
N PHE A 443 4.82 -7.67 -3.60
CA PHE A 443 3.81 -6.80 -4.19
C PHE A 443 4.32 -5.38 -4.40
N VAL A 444 5.16 -4.86 -3.51
CA VAL A 444 5.54 -3.44 -3.56
C VAL A 444 6.84 -3.23 -4.34
N GLN A 445 7.89 -3.99 -4.06
CA GLN A 445 9.21 -3.76 -4.67
C GLN A 445 9.37 -4.48 -6.02
N ILE A 446 8.66 -5.60 -6.23
CA ILE A 446 8.70 -6.35 -7.49
C ILE A 446 7.45 -6.02 -8.31
N GLY A 447 6.26 -6.37 -7.82
CA GLY A 447 5.00 -6.25 -8.56
C GLY A 447 4.68 -4.80 -8.96
N PHE A 448 4.54 -3.91 -7.98
CA PHE A 448 4.15 -2.52 -8.21
C PHE A 448 5.20 -1.77 -9.04
N VAL A 449 6.49 -1.93 -8.73
CA VAL A 449 7.58 -1.32 -9.51
C VAL A 449 7.56 -1.79 -10.96
N TYR A 450 7.45 -3.09 -11.21
CA TYR A 450 7.33 -3.62 -12.57
C TYR A 450 6.11 -3.04 -13.29
N GLY A 451 4.94 -3.04 -12.63
CA GLY A 451 3.70 -2.49 -13.18
C GLY A 451 3.82 -1.00 -13.53
N LEU A 452 4.45 -0.21 -12.65
CA LEU A 452 4.65 1.22 -12.81
C LEU A 452 5.59 1.53 -13.99
N VAL A 453 6.74 0.84 -14.06
CA VAL A 453 7.72 1.03 -15.13
C VAL A 453 7.12 0.68 -16.49
N HIS A 454 6.41 -0.45 -16.58
CA HIS A 454 5.72 -0.85 -17.82
C HIS A 454 4.54 0.06 -18.19
N HIS A 455 4.02 0.85 -17.26
CA HIS A 455 3.01 1.86 -17.55
C HIS A 455 3.62 3.13 -18.16
N TRP A 456 4.81 3.54 -17.73
CA TRP A 456 5.48 4.75 -18.24
C TRP A 456 6.26 4.51 -19.54
N PHE A 457 6.83 3.33 -19.73
CA PHE A 457 7.67 3.03 -20.88
C PHE A 457 6.98 2.09 -21.87
N SER A 458 6.78 2.56 -23.10
CA SER A 458 6.15 1.76 -24.17
C SER A 458 7.06 0.66 -24.71
N ASN A 459 8.39 0.85 -24.68
CA ASN A 459 9.33 -0.16 -25.16
C ASN A 459 9.51 -1.28 -24.13
N ARG A 460 9.10 -2.50 -24.50
CA ARG A 460 9.12 -3.70 -23.63
C ARG A 460 10.52 -4.05 -23.10
N TRP A 461 11.56 -3.85 -23.88
CA TRP A 461 12.93 -4.17 -23.45
C TRP A 461 13.47 -3.14 -22.46
N VAL A 462 13.24 -1.85 -22.73
CA VAL A 462 13.64 -0.76 -21.83
C VAL A 462 12.89 -0.87 -20.50
N ALA A 463 11.57 -1.13 -20.57
CA ALA A 463 10.75 -1.32 -19.38
C ALA A 463 11.21 -2.51 -18.53
N LEU A 464 11.60 -3.62 -19.16
CA LEU A 464 12.12 -4.80 -18.45
C LEU A 464 13.45 -4.48 -17.74
N ILE A 465 14.39 -3.84 -18.42
CA ILE A 465 15.70 -3.48 -17.85
C ILE A 465 15.52 -2.51 -16.67
N LEU A 466 14.70 -1.47 -16.84
CA LEU A 466 14.41 -0.51 -15.78
C LEU A 466 13.71 -1.17 -14.60
N SER A 467 12.79 -2.12 -14.84
CA SER A 467 12.14 -2.86 -13.76
C SER A 467 13.17 -3.67 -12.94
N ILE A 468 14.12 -4.32 -13.60
CA ILE A 468 15.22 -5.06 -12.94
C ILE A 468 16.09 -4.12 -12.10
N LEU A 469 16.54 -3.01 -12.66
CA LEU A 469 17.41 -2.05 -11.97
C LEU A 469 16.70 -1.41 -10.77
N SER A 470 15.44 -1.02 -10.93
CA SER A 470 14.64 -0.40 -9.87
C SER A 470 14.25 -1.39 -8.77
N SER A 471 13.78 -2.59 -9.12
CA SER A 471 13.48 -3.62 -8.11
C SER A 471 14.73 -4.02 -7.33
N ALA A 472 15.90 -4.14 -7.98
CA ALA A 472 17.16 -4.40 -7.28
C ALA A 472 17.50 -3.32 -6.24
N LEU A 473 17.29 -2.05 -6.60
CA LEU A 473 17.52 -0.91 -5.71
C LEU A 473 16.56 -0.91 -4.51
N PHE A 474 15.28 -1.14 -4.74
CA PHE A 474 14.30 -1.17 -3.65
C PHE A 474 14.46 -2.40 -2.77
N VAL A 475 14.80 -3.57 -3.33
CA VAL A 475 15.06 -4.78 -2.55
C VAL A 475 16.32 -4.64 -1.70
N SER A 476 17.40 -4.04 -2.25
CA SER A 476 18.65 -3.85 -1.49
C SER A 476 18.50 -2.86 -0.33
N THR A 477 17.61 -1.88 -0.44
CA THR A 477 17.36 -0.88 0.61
C THR A 477 16.27 -1.31 1.58
N LEU A 478 15.06 -1.62 1.07
CA LEU A 478 13.84 -1.84 1.87
C LEU A 478 13.53 -3.32 2.12
N GLY A 479 14.09 -4.23 1.34
CA GLY A 479 13.76 -5.66 1.37
C GLY A 479 14.60 -6.50 2.34
N ARG A 480 15.52 -5.89 3.11
CA ARG A 480 16.52 -6.65 3.86
C ARG A 480 15.96 -7.29 5.13
N LEU A 481 15.64 -8.58 5.00
CA LEU A 481 15.82 -9.57 6.07
C LEU A 481 17.24 -10.13 6.11
N ILE A 482 17.99 -10.00 5.02
CA ILE A 482 19.26 -10.68 4.77
C ILE A 482 20.34 -9.62 4.48
N GLY A 483 21.36 -9.56 5.35
CA GLY A 483 22.46 -8.61 5.31
C GLY A 483 23.80 -9.25 4.91
N THR A 484 24.69 -8.45 4.33
CA THR A 484 26.11 -8.83 4.17
C THR A 484 26.98 -7.76 4.81
N ASN A 485 28.26 -8.06 4.97
CA ASN A 485 29.27 -7.10 5.45
C ASN A 485 29.79 -6.16 4.36
N GLY A 486 29.27 -6.27 3.14
CA GLY A 486 29.69 -5.46 2.01
C GLY A 486 29.13 -4.03 2.03
N GLU A 487 29.68 -3.20 1.15
CA GLU A 487 29.13 -1.87 0.88
C GLU A 487 27.81 -1.96 0.12
N PHE A 488 27.03 -0.87 0.16
CA PHE A 488 25.76 -0.77 -0.54
C PHE A 488 25.84 -1.20 -2.03
N PHE A 489 26.93 -0.87 -2.73
CA PHE A 489 27.10 -1.24 -4.12
C PHE A 489 27.25 -2.76 -4.32
N GLN A 490 27.97 -3.44 -3.42
CA GLN A 490 28.12 -4.89 -3.48
C GLN A 490 26.78 -5.59 -3.20
N ASP A 491 26.03 -5.11 -2.22
CA ASP A 491 24.68 -5.58 -1.94
C ASP A 491 23.73 -5.36 -3.13
N TYR A 492 23.81 -4.20 -3.75
CA TYR A 492 23.05 -3.90 -4.96
C TYR A 492 23.37 -4.88 -6.09
N LEU A 493 24.63 -5.25 -6.30
CA LEU A 493 25.01 -6.26 -7.31
C LEU A 493 24.42 -7.63 -7.02
N ILE A 494 24.40 -8.06 -5.75
CA ILE A 494 23.76 -9.32 -5.35
C ILE A 494 22.26 -9.28 -5.68
N PHE A 495 21.58 -8.24 -5.22
CA PHE A 495 20.14 -8.10 -5.44
C PHE A 495 19.77 -7.79 -6.90
N LEU A 496 20.71 -7.30 -7.72
CA LEU A 496 20.54 -7.18 -9.16
C LEU A 496 20.42 -8.55 -9.82
N VAL A 497 21.33 -9.49 -9.49
CA VAL A 497 21.27 -10.87 -10.00
C VAL A 497 19.99 -11.57 -9.55
N ILE A 498 19.58 -11.37 -8.30
CA ILE A 498 18.31 -11.91 -7.78
C ILE A 498 17.12 -11.30 -8.52
N SER A 499 17.12 -9.98 -8.73
CA SER A 499 16.04 -9.26 -9.39
C SER A 499 15.85 -9.67 -10.85
N ILE A 500 16.93 -10.02 -11.56
CA ILE A 500 16.85 -10.61 -12.90
C ILE A 500 16.00 -11.88 -12.85
N VAL A 501 16.33 -12.80 -11.93
CA VAL A 501 15.67 -14.10 -11.84
C VAL A 501 14.24 -13.99 -11.33
N THR A 502 13.98 -13.13 -10.33
CA THR A 502 12.63 -12.96 -9.78
C THR A 502 11.69 -12.22 -10.73
N ILE A 503 12.16 -11.22 -11.49
CA ILE A 503 11.33 -10.54 -12.50
C ILE A 503 11.05 -11.44 -13.70
N LEU A 504 12.02 -12.24 -14.15
CA LEU A 504 11.76 -13.26 -15.17
C LEU A 504 10.77 -14.31 -14.63
N GLY A 505 10.93 -14.74 -13.38
CA GLY A 505 9.98 -15.60 -12.68
C GLY A 505 8.57 -15.02 -12.64
N TYR A 506 8.44 -13.73 -12.28
CA TYR A 506 7.18 -12.99 -12.28
C TYR A 506 6.55 -12.98 -13.67
N ARG A 507 7.33 -12.65 -14.71
CA ARG A 507 6.83 -12.55 -16.09
C ARG A 507 6.37 -13.91 -16.64
N PHE A 508 7.10 -14.99 -16.38
CA PHE A 508 6.80 -16.29 -16.97
C PHE A 508 5.79 -17.11 -16.16
N TYR A 509 5.86 -17.03 -14.83
CA TYR A 509 5.12 -17.92 -13.92
C TYR A 509 4.22 -17.18 -12.92
N GLY A 510 4.19 -15.84 -12.94
CA GLY A 510 3.30 -15.03 -12.13
C GLY A 510 3.79 -14.74 -10.72
N ILE A 511 3.04 -13.87 -10.04
CA ILE A 511 3.41 -13.37 -8.71
C ILE A 511 3.41 -14.44 -7.63
N LEU A 512 2.52 -15.44 -7.71
CA LEU A 512 2.45 -16.52 -6.73
C LEU A 512 3.78 -17.31 -6.67
N THR A 513 4.39 -17.52 -7.83
CA THR A 513 5.69 -18.17 -7.98
C THR A 513 6.79 -17.36 -7.30
N VAL A 514 6.79 -16.05 -7.48
CA VAL A 514 7.79 -15.16 -6.85
C VAL A 514 7.55 -15.04 -5.35
N LEU A 515 6.29 -15.00 -4.92
CA LEU A 515 5.90 -14.92 -3.51
C LEU A 515 6.42 -16.13 -2.73
N THR A 516 6.17 -17.32 -3.25
CA THR A 516 6.65 -18.56 -2.66
C THR A 516 8.16 -18.67 -2.72
N ALA A 517 8.78 -18.27 -3.84
CA ALA A 517 10.23 -18.31 -3.98
C ALA A 517 10.93 -17.42 -2.95
N TRP A 518 10.44 -16.18 -2.77
CA TRP A 518 11.00 -15.22 -1.84
C TRP A 518 10.81 -15.65 -0.38
N TRP A 519 9.64 -16.18 -0.02
CA TRP A 519 9.36 -16.67 1.32
C TRP A 519 10.29 -17.82 1.73
N ILE A 520 10.49 -18.81 0.86
CA ILE A 520 11.42 -19.93 1.09
C ILE A 520 12.86 -19.43 1.17
N PHE A 521 13.26 -18.51 0.28
CA PHE A 521 14.56 -17.87 0.29
C PHE A 521 14.84 -17.19 1.64
N ALA A 522 13.92 -16.33 2.10
CA ALA A 522 14.03 -15.61 3.37
C ALA A 522 14.21 -16.57 4.55
N ILE A 523 13.31 -17.56 4.67
CA ILE A 523 13.34 -18.50 5.80
C ILE A 523 14.59 -19.36 5.78
N THR A 524 15.05 -19.81 4.60
CA THR A 524 16.24 -20.67 4.51
C THR A 524 17.46 -20.01 5.13
N TYR A 525 17.63 -18.69 4.94
CA TYR A 525 18.70 -17.93 5.57
C TYR A 525 18.43 -17.61 7.05
N MET A 526 17.17 -17.44 7.46
CA MET A 526 16.81 -17.23 8.88
C MET A 526 17.11 -18.46 9.75
N ILE A 527 17.01 -19.68 9.21
CA ILE A 527 17.20 -20.92 9.99
C ILE A 527 18.66 -21.38 10.10
N THR A 528 19.61 -20.77 9.39
CA THR A 528 21.01 -21.24 9.37
C THR A 528 21.69 -21.35 10.74
N PRO A 529 21.43 -20.49 11.75
CA PRO A 529 22.09 -20.58 13.07
C PRO A 529 21.68 -21.82 13.86
N TYR A 530 20.48 -22.34 13.60
CA TYR A 530 19.87 -23.47 14.31
C TYR A 530 20.23 -24.81 13.68
N TRP A 531 20.80 -24.78 12.47
CA TRP A 531 21.01 -25.97 11.67
C TRP A 531 22.14 -26.82 12.23
N ASN A 532 21.84 -28.08 12.53
CA ASN A 532 22.77 -29.04 13.12
C ASN A 532 23.29 -28.61 14.50
N SER A 533 22.48 -27.84 15.25
CA SER A 533 22.76 -27.52 16.64
C SER A 533 22.85 -28.80 17.49
N PRO A 534 23.82 -28.89 18.43
CA PRO A 534 23.92 -30.00 19.36
C PRO A 534 22.81 -29.99 20.43
N SER A 535 22.23 -28.82 20.76
CA SER A 535 21.10 -28.73 21.68
C SER A 535 19.80 -29.07 20.98
N ILE A 536 19.03 -30.00 21.56
CA ILE A 536 17.76 -30.45 21.00
C ILE A 536 16.71 -29.32 20.96
N GLU A 537 16.70 -28.44 21.97
CA GLU A 537 15.77 -27.31 22.06
C GLU A 537 15.95 -26.33 20.88
N VAL A 538 17.21 -26.10 20.52
CA VAL A 538 17.61 -25.21 19.42
C VAL A 538 17.41 -25.91 18.07
N ALA A 539 17.80 -27.18 17.95
CA ALA A 539 17.67 -27.95 16.71
C ALA A 539 16.21 -28.10 16.26
N TYR A 540 15.26 -28.23 17.21
CA TYR A 540 13.83 -28.32 16.92
C TYR A 540 13.31 -27.17 16.06
N ILE A 541 13.80 -25.94 16.27
CA ILE A 541 13.41 -24.75 15.49
C ILE A 541 13.68 -24.98 14.00
N SER A 542 14.86 -25.52 13.66
CA SER A 542 15.24 -25.79 12.28
C SER A 542 14.36 -26.87 11.63
N TRP A 543 14.05 -27.95 12.36
CA TRP A 543 13.23 -29.06 11.86
C TRP A 543 11.78 -28.66 11.67
N ALA A 544 11.20 -27.94 12.63
CA ALA A 544 9.84 -27.43 12.55
C ALA A 544 9.69 -26.52 11.33
N GLN A 545 10.66 -25.62 11.09
CA GLN A 545 10.61 -24.73 9.94
C GLN A 545 10.78 -25.45 8.60
N ALA A 546 11.66 -26.47 8.53
CA ALA A 546 11.77 -27.33 7.35
C ALA A 546 10.43 -28.02 7.02
N GLY A 547 9.68 -28.43 8.05
CA GLY A 547 8.32 -28.95 7.91
C GLY A 547 7.36 -27.92 7.28
N ILE A 548 7.38 -26.67 7.75
CA ILE A 548 6.52 -25.60 7.21
C ILE A 548 6.88 -25.30 5.74
N ILE A 549 8.17 -25.26 5.38
CA ILE A 549 8.63 -25.08 3.99
C ILE A 549 8.12 -26.21 3.07
N ALA A 550 7.95 -27.43 3.58
CA ALA A 550 7.47 -28.55 2.78
C ALA A 550 5.96 -28.45 2.44
N ILE A 551 5.16 -27.72 3.22
CA ILE A 551 3.70 -27.64 3.05
C ILE A 551 3.31 -27.09 1.66
N PRO A 552 3.81 -25.92 1.19
CA PRO A 552 3.49 -25.43 -0.16
C PRO A 552 3.90 -26.38 -1.28
N LEU A 553 4.98 -27.14 -1.11
CA LEU A 553 5.44 -28.12 -2.09
C LEU A 553 4.48 -29.30 -2.19
N VAL A 554 4.11 -29.89 -1.03
CA VAL A 554 3.17 -31.02 -0.98
C VAL A 554 1.81 -30.60 -1.51
N TYR A 555 1.29 -29.45 -1.05
CA TYR A 555 0.03 -28.90 -1.56
C TYR A 555 0.13 -28.60 -3.07
N GLY A 556 1.24 -28.02 -3.54
CA GLY A 556 1.49 -27.73 -4.94
C GLY A 556 1.43 -28.98 -5.83
N LEU A 557 2.07 -30.06 -5.40
CA LEU A 557 2.04 -31.36 -6.10
C LEU A 557 0.64 -31.96 -6.16
N ILE A 558 -0.11 -31.89 -5.05
CA ILE A 558 -1.48 -32.38 -4.96
C ILE A 558 -2.40 -31.56 -5.88
N ALA A 559 -2.36 -30.23 -5.78
CA ALA A 559 -3.17 -29.33 -6.60
C ALA A 559 -2.81 -29.41 -8.09
N TYR A 560 -1.54 -29.61 -8.43
CA TYR A 560 -1.11 -29.77 -9.83
C TYR A 560 -1.66 -31.06 -10.46
N ARG A 561 -1.80 -32.13 -9.68
CA ARG A 561 -2.32 -33.42 -10.17
C ARG A 561 -3.84 -33.52 -10.15
N LEU A 562 -4.47 -32.99 -9.11
CA LEU A 562 -5.91 -33.20 -8.84
C LEU A 562 -6.75 -31.93 -9.01
N GLY A 563 -6.12 -30.76 -9.16
CA GLY A 563 -6.80 -29.47 -9.29
C GLY A 563 -7.51 -29.31 -10.63
N LYS A 564 -8.60 -28.55 -10.62
CA LYS A 564 -9.31 -28.19 -11.85
C LYS A 564 -8.50 -27.17 -12.64
N PRO A 565 -8.54 -27.20 -13.99
CA PRO A 565 -7.88 -26.19 -14.81
C PRO A 565 -8.58 -24.83 -14.66
N LEU A 566 -7.81 -23.76 -14.71
CA LEU A 566 -8.30 -22.38 -14.57
C LEU A 566 -9.34 -22.01 -15.65
N SER A 567 -9.29 -22.63 -16.82
CA SER A 567 -10.29 -22.45 -17.88
C SER A 567 -11.72 -22.84 -17.49
N GLU A 568 -11.89 -23.72 -16.51
CA GLU A 568 -13.21 -24.14 -16.00
C GLU A 568 -13.75 -23.21 -14.92
N ILE A 569 -12.91 -22.31 -14.39
CA ILE A 569 -13.24 -21.50 -13.21
C ILE A 569 -14.00 -20.22 -13.56
N GLY A 570 -14.11 -19.87 -14.84
CA GLY A 570 -14.76 -18.66 -15.34
C GLY A 570 -13.88 -17.42 -15.12
N ASP A 571 -13.87 -16.50 -16.08
CA ASP A 571 -13.10 -15.26 -15.97
C ASP A 571 -13.65 -14.40 -14.83
N TYR A 572 -12.75 -13.90 -13.98
CA TYR A 572 -13.12 -12.94 -12.95
C TYR A 572 -13.14 -11.53 -13.52
N VAL A 573 -14.31 -10.89 -13.48
CA VAL A 573 -14.44 -9.46 -13.76
C VAL A 573 -14.60 -8.74 -12.42
N PRO A 574 -13.68 -7.83 -12.05
CA PRO A 574 -13.81 -7.04 -10.83
C PRO A 574 -15.11 -6.25 -10.79
N GLU A 575 -15.66 -6.07 -9.59
CA GLU A 575 -16.95 -5.38 -9.39
C GLU A 575 -16.94 -3.95 -9.97
N TYR A 576 -15.79 -3.28 -9.93
CA TYR A 576 -15.65 -1.95 -10.49
C TYR A 576 -15.65 -1.94 -12.04
N GLU A 577 -15.12 -2.98 -12.71
CA GLU A 577 -15.18 -3.07 -14.17
C GLU A 577 -16.62 -3.29 -14.63
N GLU A 578 -17.36 -4.11 -13.88
CA GLU A 578 -18.78 -4.33 -14.11
C GLU A 578 -19.58 -3.03 -13.96
N ARG A 579 -19.38 -2.28 -12.87
CA ARG A 579 -20.00 -0.96 -12.66
C ARG A 579 -19.68 0.04 -13.76
N ILE A 580 -18.40 0.16 -14.15
CA ILE A 580 -17.99 1.08 -15.23
C ILE A 580 -18.64 0.66 -16.55
N SER A 581 -18.68 -0.64 -16.86
CA SER A 581 -19.31 -1.13 -18.09
C SER A 581 -20.81 -0.87 -18.12
N GLN A 582 -21.49 -1.01 -16.98
CA GLN A 582 -22.92 -0.70 -16.84
C GLN A 582 -23.19 0.79 -17.02
N HIS A 583 -22.40 1.67 -16.38
CA HIS A 583 -22.50 3.11 -16.57
C HIS A 583 -22.31 3.53 -18.03
N LEU A 584 -21.25 3.06 -18.67
CA LEU A 584 -20.98 3.35 -20.09
C LEU A 584 -22.08 2.84 -21.02
N ARG A 585 -22.70 1.71 -20.67
CA ARG A 585 -23.85 1.17 -21.42
C ARG A 585 -25.07 2.09 -21.29
N VAL A 586 -25.40 2.53 -20.08
CA VAL A 586 -26.53 3.44 -19.84
C VAL A 586 -26.31 4.79 -20.53
N GLU A 587 -25.11 5.37 -20.44
CA GLU A 587 -24.76 6.61 -21.16
C GLU A 587 -24.95 6.46 -22.67
N ARG A 588 -24.52 5.34 -23.24
CA ARG A 588 -24.70 5.06 -24.66
C ARG A 588 -26.17 4.88 -25.04
N GLU A 589 -26.97 4.24 -24.19
CA GLU A 589 -28.43 4.10 -24.41
C GLU A 589 -29.14 5.47 -24.40
N ILE A 590 -28.73 6.39 -23.51
CA ILE A 590 -29.22 7.78 -23.46
C ILE A 590 -28.81 8.56 -24.72
N GLU A 591 -27.55 8.45 -25.14
CA GLU A 591 -27.06 9.12 -26.36
C GLU A 591 -27.85 8.68 -27.60
N ILE A 592 -28.12 7.38 -27.73
CA ILE A 592 -28.93 6.83 -28.84
C ILE A 592 -30.37 7.39 -28.80
N ALA A 593 -30.96 7.50 -27.62
CA ALA A 593 -32.30 8.07 -27.46
C ALA A 593 -32.33 9.56 -27.86
N ARG A 594 -31.32 10.33 -27.45
CA ARG A 594 -31.16 11.74 -27.83
C ARG A 594 -31.01 11.91 -29.35
N GLU A 595 -30.11 11.15 -29.98
CA GLU A 595 -29.95 11.18 -31.44
C GLU A 595 -31.25 10.84 -32.17
N SER A 596 -32.05 9.91 -31.63
CA SER A 596 -33.33 9.51 -32.22
C SER A 596 -34.36 10.63 -32.12
N GLN A 597 -34.45 11.34 -31.00
CA GLN A 597 -35.36 12.48 -30.84
C GLN A 597 -35.00 13.64 -31.79
N TYR A 598 -33.71 13.99 -31.90
CA TYR A 598 -33.27 15.05 -32.81
C TYR A 598 -33.57 14.73 -34.28
N LYS A 599 -33.61 13.45 -34.67
CA LYS A 599 -33.99 13.02 -36.03
C LYS A 599 -35.49 13.15 -36.33
N LEU A 600 -36.35 13.27 -35.30
CA LEU A 600 -37.78 13.55 -35.50
C LEU A 600 -38.00 15.00 -35.91
N MET A 601 -37.11 15.89 -35.47
CA MET A 601 -37.21 17.31 -35.75
C MET A 601 -36.61 17.62 -37.13
N PRO A 602 -37.12 18.66 -37.80
CA PRO A 602 -36.63 19.01 -39.12
C PRO A 602 -35.18 19.54 -39.07
N VAL A 603 -34.32 18.98 -39.92
CA VAL A 603 -32.88 19.30 -39.98
C VAL A 603 -32.62 20.70 -40.54
N LYS A 604 -33.49 21.21 -41.42
CA LYS A 604 -33.39 22.53 -42.05
C LYS A 604 -34.75 23.16 -42.22
N PRO A 605 -34.89 24.49 -42.00
CA PRO A 605 -36.12 25.21 -42.27
C PRO A 605 -36.52 25.11 -43.74
N PRO A 606 -37.83 25.05 -44.05
CA PRO A 606 -38.31 25.08 -45.42
C PRO A 606 -38.03 26.46 -46.01
N GLN A 607 -37.69 26.51 -47.29
CA GLN A 607 -37.36 27.76 -47.97
C GLN A 607 -38.37 28.01 -49.10
N ALA A 608 -39.03 29.17 -49.06
CA ALA A 608 -39.86 29.67 -50.14
C ALA A 608 -39.93 31.20 -50.05
N GLU A 609 -40.25 31.87 -51.16
CA GLU A 609 -40.50 33.31 -51.13
C GLU A 609 -41.78 33.62 -50.35
N GLY A 610 -41.77 34.71 -49.58
CA GLY A 610 -42.96 35.21 -48.87
C GLY A 610 -43.05 34.82 -47.39
N PHE A 611 -42.06 34.11 -46.85
CA PHE A 611 -41.84 33.97 -45.41
C PHE A 611 -40.37 33.65 -45.08
N ASP A 612 -40.00 33.84 -43.81
CA ASP A 612 -38.78 33.31 -43.20
C ASP A 612 -39.17 32.61 -41.89
N VAL A 613 -38.71 31.38 -41.69
CA VAL A 613 -39.09 30.56 -40.54
C VAL A 613 -37.89 29.86 -39.93
N HIS A 614 -37.81 29.84 -38.61
CA HIS A 614 -36.80 29.09 -37.90
C HIS A 614 -37.33 28.62 -36.55
N GLY A 615 -36.98 27.40 -36.17
CA GLY A 615 -37.30 26.87 -34.85
C GLY A 615 -36.09 26.26 -34.18
N PHE A 616 -36.09 26.25 -32.85
CA PHE A 616 -35.11 25.53 -32.05
C PHE A 616 -35.80 24.77 -30.93
N PHE A 617 -35.11 23.74 -30.47
CA PHE A 617 -35.44 22.96 -29.29
C PHE A 617 -34.20 22.94 -28.39
N LEU A 618 -34.39 23.26 -27.11
CA LEU A 618 -33.37 23.25 -26.09
C LEU A 618 -33.87 22.39 -24.91
N PRO A 619 -33.37 21.15 -24.77
CA PRO A 619 -33.82 20.25 -23.71
C PRO A 619 -33.25 20.66 -22.35
N SER A 620 -34.02 20.42 -21.30
CA SER A 620 -33.64 20.57 -19.89
C SER A 620 -32.89 19.34 -19.32
N PHE A 621 -33.09 18.17 -19.93
CA PHE A 621 -32.43 16.90 -19.61
C PHE A 621 -31.74 16.31 -20.85
N GLU A 622 -31.23 15.07 -20.77
CA GLU A 622 -30.54 14.39 -21.87
C GLU A 622 -31.49 14.09 -23.06
N VAL A 623 -32.78 13.93 -22.78
CA VAL A 623 -33.88 13.73 -23.74
C VAL A 623 -35.08 14.54 -23.23
N GLY A 624 -35.79 15.25 -24.10
CA GLY A 624 -36.92 16.10 -23.71
C GLY A 624 -38.31 15.52 -24.04
N GLY A 625 -39.35 16.16 -23.54
CA GLY A 625 -40.75 15.96 -23.93
C GLY A 625 -41.17 16.82 -25.12
N ASP A 626 -40.52 17.96 -25.35
CA ASP A 626 -40.90 18.83 -26.45
C ASP A 626 -40.40 18.35 -27.81
N TYR A 627 -41.14 18.74 -28.85
CA TYR A 627 -40.62 18.82 -30.20
C TYR A 627 -41.36 19.88 -31.00
N PHE A 628 -40.78 20.23 -32.14
CA PHE A 628 -41.42 21.10 -33.11
C PHE A 628 -41.25 20.52 -34.51
N ASP A 629 -42.15 20.93 -35.40
CA ASP A 629 -42.06 20.55 -36.81
C ASP A 629 -42.59 21.65 -37.71
N TYR A 630 -42.14 21.62 -38.97
CA TYR A 630 -42.71 22.43 -40.04
C TYR A 630 -42.77 21.62 -41.34
N VAL A 631 -43.87 21.78 -42.06
CA VAL A 631 -44.12 21.08 -43.32
C VAL A 631 -44.57 22.10 -44.36
N LEU A 632 -43.80 22.21 -45.44
CA LEU A 632 -44.18 22.99 -46.61
C LEU A 632 -45.00 22.10 -47.55
N SER A 633 -46.25 22.49 -47.79
CA SER A 633 -47.09 21.89 -48.82
C SER A 633 -46.84 22.57 -50.16
N GLU A 634 -46.87 21.81 -51.24
CA GLU A 634 -46.65 22.27 -52.61
C GLU A 634 -47.96 22.19 -53.41
N ASN A 635 -48.09 23.06 -54.41
CA ASN A 635 -49.10 22.95 -55.45
C ASN A 635 -48.70 21.85 -56.45
N GLY A 636 -49.62 21.46 -57.34
CA GLY A 636 -49.35 20.43 -58.36
C GLY A 636 -48.23 20.78 -59.36
N ASP A 637 -47.80 22.04 -59.42
CA ASP A 637 -46.69 22.55 -60.23
C ASP A 637 -45.36 22.67 -59.44
N GLY A 638 -45.34 22.26 -58.17
CA GLY A 638 -44.16 22.34 -57.28
C GLY A 638 -43.97 23.70 -56.61
N SER A 639 -44.86 24.68 -56.84
CA SER A 639 -44.80 25.97 -56.12
C SER A 639 -45.26 25.83 -54.67
N ALA A 640 -44.65 26.59 -53.76
CA ALA A 640 -45.01 26.59 -52.34
C ALA A 640 -46.47 27.06 -52.12
N LYS A 641 -47.28 26.23 -51.46
CA LYS A 641 -48.71 26.48 -51.20
C LYS A 641 -48.96 27.03 -49.81
N ALA A 642 -48.60 26.26 -48.79
CA ALA A 642 -48.81 26.63 -47.39
C ALA A 642 -47.75 26.01 -46.48
N LEU A 643 -47.33 26.77 -45.48
CA LEU A 643 -46.43 26.34 -44.41
C LEU A 643 -47.25 25.95 -43.18
N THR A 644 -47.16 24.70 -42.75
CA THR A 644 -47.74 24.23 -41.48
C THR A 644 -46.64 24.11 -40.44
N MET A 645 -46.86 24.62 -39.23
CA MET A 645 -45.91 24.62 -38.11
C MET A 645 -46.59 24.09 -36.87
N VAL A 646 -45.83 23.41 -36.01
CA VAL A 646 -46.34 22.87 -34.75
C VAL A 646 -45.29 22.92 -33.65
N VAL A 647 -45.71 23.25 -32.43
CA VAL A 647 -44.94 23.06 -31.20
C VAL A 647 -45.77 22.16 -30.29
N VAL A 648 -45.11 21.15 -29.73
CA VAL A 648 -45.72 20.13 -28.89
C VAL A 648 -44.88 19.96 -27.64
N ASP A 649 -45.55 19.86 -26.50
CA ASP A 649 -44.97 19.56 -25.20
C ASP A 649 -45.75 18.38 -24.57
N VAL A 650 -45.01 17.42 -24.02
CA VAL A 650 -45.54 16.20 -23.41
C VAL A 650 -45.32 16.24 -21.91
N SER A 651 -46.38 16.10 -21.13
CA SER A 651 -46.29 16.06 -19.67
C SER A 651 -45.34 14.96 -19.17
N GLY A 652 -44.31 15.36 -18.43
CA GLY A 652 -43.27 14.46 -17.90
C GLY A 652 -41.88 14.94 -18.29
N LYS A 653 -40.82 14.27 -17.81
CA LYS A 653 -39.43 14.61 -18.13
C LYS A 653 -38.64 13.37 -18.53
N ALA A 654 -37.55 13.56 -19.27
CA ALA A 654 -36.66 12.51 -19.74
C ALA A 654 -37.39 11.43 -20.56
N MET A 655 -36.99 10.17 -20.41
CA MET A 655 -37.48 9.03 -21.20
C MET A 655 -38.99 8.79 -21.13
N ARG A 656 -39.69 9.25 -20.08
CA ARG A 656 -41.15 9.07 -19.95
C ARG A 656 -41.94 9.96 -20.91
N ALA A 657 -41.40 11.12 -21.30
CA ALA A 657 -42.05 12.05 -22.22
C ALA A 657 -41.67 11.81 -23.70
N ALA A 658 -40.49 11.23 -23.94
CA ALA A 658 -39.96 11.02 -25.29
C ALA A 658 -40.82 10.08 -26.17
N MET A 659 -41.38 9.00 -25.62
CA MET A 659 -42.17 8.03 -26.40
C MET A 659 -43.53 8.59 -26.85
N PRO A 660 -44.35 9.23 -25.98
CA PRO A 660 -45.53 9.94 -26.43
C PRO A 660 -45.22 11.08 -27.42
N ALA A 661 -44.06 11.74 -27.30
CA ALA A 661 -43.62 12.75 -28.25
C ALA A 661 -43.40 12.17 -29.66
N ILE A 662 -42.67 11.05 -29.78
CA ILE A 662 -42.48 10.30 -31.05
C ILE A 662 -43.82 9.90 -31.66
N PHE A 663 -44.69 9.29 -30.85
CA PHE A 663 -46.00 8.83 -31.31
C PHE A 663 -46.85 9.98 -31.86
N THR A 664 -46.89 11.09 -31.12
CA THR A 664 -47.65 12.28 -31.53
C THR A 664 -47.06 12.93 -32.78
N SER A 665 -45.73 13.00 -32.87
CA SER A 665 -45.02 13.53 -34.05
C SER A 665 -45.44 12.77 -35.31
N GLY A 666 -45.44 11.43 -35.27
CA GLY A 666 -45.88 10.62 -36.40
C GLY A 666 -47.35 10.85 -36.80
N LEU A 667 -48.25 10.99 -35.83
CA LEU A 667 -49.66 11.27 -36.10
C LEU A 667 -49.86 12.64 -36.74
N LEU A 668 -49.22 13.68 -36.21
CA LEU A 668 -49.34 15.05 -36.74
C LEU A 668 -48.72 15.17 -38.12
N LEU A 669 -47.47 14.70 -38.30
CA LEU A 669 -46.73 14.75 -39.56
C LEU A 669 -47.50 14.12 -40.73
N SER A 670 -48.21 13.01 -40.47
CA SER A 670 -48.99 12.33 -41.50
C SER A 670 -50.11 13.19 -42.11
N ARG A 671 -50.52 14.27 -41.43
CA ARG A 671 -51.67 15.10 -41.81
C ARG A 671 -51.33 16.55 -42.14
N MET A 672 -50.18 17.04 -41.66
CA MET A 672 -49.77 18.46 -41.73
C MET A 672 -49.74 19.07 -43.15
N LYS A 673 -49.67 18.26 -44.21
CA LYS A 673 -49.66 18.73 -45.61
C LYS A 673 -51.02 19.23 -46.10
N GLU A 674 -52.10 18.57 -45.74
CA GLU A 674 -53.40 18.74 -46.40
C GLU A 674 -54.46 19.35 -45.49
N ASP A 675 -54.50 18.95 -44.22
CA ASP A 675 -55.59 19.28 -43.30
C ASP A 675 -55.42 20.62 -42.57
N SER A 676 -56.51 21.17 -42.05
CA SER A 676 -56.47 22.39 -41.23
C SER A 676 -56.03 22.10 -39.78
N PRO A 677 -55.39 23.06 -39.07
CA PRO A 677 -54.96 22.89 -37.68
C PRO A 677 -55.99 22.28 -36.73
N ALA A 678 -57.19 22.83 -36.68
CA ALA A 678 -58.25 22.32 -35.82
C ALA A 678 -58.70 20.89 -36.18
N GLN A 679 -58.73 20.56 -37.48
CA GLN A 679 -59.09 19.23 -37.94
C GLN A 679 -58.06 18.21 -37.48
N ILE A 680 -56.77 18.49 -37.66
CA ILE A 680 -55.69 17.61 -37.23
C ILE A 680 -55.78 17.36 -35.74
N LEU A 681 -55.81 18.41 -34.93
CA LEU A 681 -55.88 18.30 -33.46
C LEU A 681 -57.11 17.51 -33.00
N SER A 682 -58.26 17.72 -33.65
CA SER A 682 -59.50 17.02 -33.29
C SER A 682 -59.42 15.53 -33.61
N GLU A 683 -58.87 15.17 -34.78
CA GLU A 683 -58.79 13.77 -35.22
C GLU A 683 -57.69 12.98 -34.51
N VAL A 684 -56.60 13.62 -34.05
CA VAL A 684 -55.55 12.93 -33.27
C VAL A 684 -55.89 12.82 -31.78
N SER A 685 -56.90 13.55 -31.29
CA SER A 685 -57.28 13.54 -29.87
C SER A 685 -57.63 12.13 -29.35
N GLU A 686 -58.38 11.35 -30.12
CA GLU A 686 -58.81 9.99 -29.78
C GLU A 686 -57.67 8.95 -29.84
N PRO A 687 -56.85 8.89 -30.92
CA PRO A 687 -55.64 8.06 -30.94
C PRO A 687 -54.69 8.33 -29.78
N ILE A 688 -54.51 9.60 -29.37
CA ILE A 688 -53.66 9.95 -28.25
C ILE A 688 -54.29 9.49 -26.94
N PHE A 689 -55.56 9.85 -26.67
CA PHE A 689 -56.28 9.44 -25.46
C PHE A 689 -56.30 7.91 -25.24
N SER A 690 -56.45 7.13 -26.32
CA SER A 690 -56.50 5.67 -26.24
C SER A 690 -55.14 4.98 -26.07
N ARG A 691 -54.03 5.66 -26.37
CA ARG A 691 -52.67 5.09 -26.39
C ARG A 691 -51.73 5.63 -25.33
N THR A 692 -52.08 6.73 -24.67
CA THR A 692 -51.31 7.30 -23.57
C THR A 692 -51.91 6.93 -22.21
N ASP A 693 -51.09 6.92 -21.16
CA ASP A 693 -51.57 6.70 -19.80
C ASP A 693 -52.49 7.84 -19.34
N LYS A 694 -53.40 7.57 -18.39
CA LYS A 694 -54.35 8.57 -17.85
C LYS A 694 -53.72 9.82 -17.22
N ARG A 695 -52.41 9.80 -16.96
CA ARG A 695 -51.63 10.91 -16.39
C ARG A 695 -50.82 11.67 -17.44
N THR A 696 -50.75 11.16 -18.66
CA THR A 696 -50.03 11.77 -19.77
C THR A 696 -51.01 12.64 -20.55
N PHE A 697 -50.67 13.91 -20.68
CA PHE A 697 -51.35 14.84 -21.56
C PHE A 697 -50.31 15.55 -22.42
N ILE A 698 -50.75 16.02 -23.58
CA ILE A 698 -49.87 16.62 -24.58
C ILE A 698 -50.45 17.97 -24.97
N THR A 699 -49.70 19.03 -24.71
CA THR A 699 -50.07 20.37 -25.13
C THR A 699 -49.56 20.60 -26.55
N CYS A 700 -50.37 21.19 -27.43
CA CYS A 700 -49.98 21.40 -28.82
C CYS A 700 -50.53 22.72 -29.37
N ALA A 701 -49.67 23.52 -30.00
CA ALA A 701 -50.09 24.68 -30.80
C ALA A 701 -49.67 24.48 -32.26
N MET A 702 -50.62 24.67 -33.17
CA MET A 702 -50.41 24.45 -34.59
C MET A 702 -50.88 25.66 -35.40
N ALA A 703 -50.09 26.05 -36.39
CA ALA A 703 -50.37 27.17 -37.27
C ALA A 703 -50.13 26.80 -38.73
N ARG A 704 -51.00 27.27 -39.63
CA ARG A 704 -50.88 27.07 -41.08
C ARG A 704 -50.95 28.41 -41.80
N TYR A 705 -49.89 28.77 -42.51
CA TYR A 705 -49.78 30.00 -43.28
C TYR A 705 -49.96 29.70 -44.76
N ASP A 706 -51.03 30.20 -45.36
CA ASP A 706 -51.30 30.08 -46.79
C ASP A 706 -50.63 31.25 -47.55
N LEU A 707 -49.70 30.92 -48.45
CA LEU A 707 -48.86 31.93 -49.13
C LEU A 707 -49.66 32.79 -50.12
N ALA A 708 -50.70 32.23 -50.73
CA ALA A 708 -51.50 32.93 -51.74
C ALA A 708 -52.44 33.97 -51.10
N THR A 709 -53.12 33.58 -50.02
CA THR A 709 -54.10 34.41 -49.32
C THR A 709 -53.51 35.25 -48.20
N LYS A 710 -52.28 34.93 -47.77
CA LYS A 710 -51.59 35.46 -46.59
C LYS A 710 -52.36 35.24 -45.30
N MET A 711 -53.19 34.20 -45.26
CA MET A 711 -54.00 33.84 -44.10
C MET A 711 -53.22 32.90 -43.19
N LEU A 712 -53.11 33.26 -41.92
CA LEU A 712 -52.63 32.39 -40.86
C LEU A 712 -53.84 31.77 -40.15
N THR A 713 -53.89 30.46 -40.13
CA THR A 713 -54.87 29.65 -39.41
C THR A 713 -54.20 29.05 -38.20
N VAL A 714 -54.75 29.24 -36.99
CA VAL A 714 -54.15 28.77 -35.73
C VAL A 714 -55.16 27.94 -34.94
N ALA A 715 -54.71 26.81 -34.40
CA ALA A 715 -55.46 26.04 -33.41
C ALA A 715 -54.55 25.66 -32.24
N ASN A 716 -55.12 25.62 -31.03
CA ASN A 716 -54.35 25.39 -29.81
C ASN A 716 -55.08 24.38 -28.91
N ALA A 717 -54.41 23.27 -28.65
CA ALA A 717 -54.82 22.21 -27.73
C ALA A 717 -54.10 22.37 -26.38
N GLY A 718 -54.43 23.44 -25.64
CA GLY A 718 -53.98 23.66 -24.27
C GLY A 718 -52.51 24.08 -24.09
N HIS A 719 -51.83 24.48 -25.17
CA HIS A 719 -50.44 24.99 -25.17
C HIS A 719 -50.38 26.49 -24.94
N CYS A 720 -49.16 27.04 -24.81
CA CYS A 720 -48.95 28.48 -24.62
C CYS A 720 -49.60 29.32 -25.73
N LYS A 721 -50.02 30.54 -25.38
CA LYS A 721 -50.69 31.46 -26.32
C LYS A 721 -49.68 31.97 -27.35
N PRO A 722 -49.91 31.80 -28.66
CA PRO A 722 -49.03 32.36 -29.68
C PRO A 722 -48.94 33.88 -29.58
N ILE A 723 -47.82 34.45 -30.02
CA ILE A 723 -47.60 35.91 -30.01
C ILE A 723 -47.56 36.43 -31.45
N LEU A 724 -48.19 37.59 -31.68
CA LEU A 724 -48.07 38.35 -32.92
C LEU A 724 -47.48 39.72 -32.61
N LYS A 725 -46.34 40.02 -33.24
CA LYS A 725 -45.78 41.37 -33.28
C LYS A 725 -46.16 42.08 -34.57
N ARG A 726 -46.77 43.25 -34.43
CA ARG A 726 -47.21 44.12 -35.54
C ARG A 726 -46.99 45.58 -35.15
N ASN A 727 -46.41 46.36 -36.06
CA ASN A 727 -46.10 47.79 -35.85
C ASN A 727 -45.31 48.03 -34.54
N GLY A 728 -44.34 47.17 -34.24
CA GLY A 728 -43.50 47.28 -33.05
C GLY A 728 -44.12 46.75 -31.74
N LYS A 729 -45.42 46.42 -31.71
CA LYS A 729 -46.10 45.91 -30.51
C LYS A 729 -46.34 44.39 -30.60
N ALA A 730 -46.04 43.64 -29.54
CA ALA A 730 -46.27 42.20 -29.45
C ALA A 730 -47.43 41.89 -28.49
N ASP A 731 -48.45 41.19 -28.98
CA ASP A 731 -49.63 40.82 -28.20
C ASP A 731 -49.89 39.30 -28.28
N PHE A 732 -50.46 38.74 -27.20
CA PHE A 732 -50.96 37.37 -27.19
C PHE A 732 -52.18 37.21 -28.09
N ILE A 733 -52.18 36.15 -28.89
CA ILE A 733 -53.32 35.72 -29.69
C ILE A 733 -54.25 34.87 -28.83
N GLN A 734 -55.52 35.28 -28.72
CA GLN A 734 -56.54 34.50 -28.03
C GLN A 734 -57.19 33.50 -28.99
N THR A 735 -56.90 32.22 -28.80
CA THR A 735 -57.52 31.14 -29.57
C THR A 735 -58.90 30.75 -29.01
N PRO A 736 -59.85 30.31 -29.87
CA PRO A 736 -61.17 29.88 -29.44
C PRO A 736 -61.14 28.66 -28.50
N ASP A 737 -62.20 28.50 -27.70
CA ASP A 737 -62.42 27.30 -26.90
C ASP A 737 -62.92 26.12 -27.78
N PRO A 738 -62.67 24.86 -27.38
CA PRO A 738 -61.99 24.39 -26.17
C PRO A 738 -60.45 24.36 -26.31
N LYS A 739 -59.74 24.80 -25.26
CA LYS A 739 -58.26 24.74 -25.13
C LYS A 739 -57.83 23.64 -24.15
N LEU A 740 -58.27 22.41 -24.39
CA LEU A 740 -57.85 21.26 -23.57
C LEU A 740 -56.63 20.57 -24.19
N PRO A 741 -55.62 20.17 -23.40
CA PRO A 741 -54.55 19.29 -23.86
C PRO A 741 -55.07 17.98 -24.48
N LEU A 742 -54.33 17.46 -25.46
CA LEU A 742 -54.57 16.15 -26.05
C LEU A 742 -54.36 15.06 -24.99
N GLY A 743 -55.12 13.96 -25.07
CA GLY A 743 -55.02 12.85 -24.12
C GLY A 743 -55.81 13.00 -22.82
N ILE A 744 -56.46 14.15 -22.59
CA ILE A 744 -57.32 14.35 -21.40
C ILE A 744 -58.76 13.83 -21.63
N ARG A 745 -59.29 14.02 -22.84
CA ARG A 745 -60.66 13.64 -23.17
C ARG A 745 -60.74 13.12 -24.60
N PRO A 746 -61.56 12.10 -24.89
CA PRO A 746 -61.90 11.72 -26.26
C PRO A 746 -62.68 12.83 -26.97
N ASP A 747 -62.67 12.81 -28.31
CA ASP A 747 -63.52 13.62 -29.19
C ASP A 747 -63.53 15.14 -28.94
N VAL A 748 -62.38 15.74 -28.63
CA VAL A 748 -62.29 17.21 -28.48
C VAL A 748 -62.32 17.88 -29.85
N LYS A 749 -63.34 18.72 -30.09
CA LYS A 749 -63.48 19.50 -31.34
C LYS A 749 -62.83 20.87 -31.19
N TYR A 750 -61.58 21.01 -31.64
CA TYR A 750 -60.87 22.28 -31.68
C TYR A 750 -61.42 23.19 -32.79
N GLN A 751 -61.13 24.49 -32.71
CA GLN A 751 -61.57 25.48 -33.69
C GLN A 751 -60.38 26.30 -34.20
N ASN A 752 -60.47 26.71 -35.46
CA ASN A 752 -59.47 27.57 -36.09
C ASN A 752 -59.73 29.05 -35.74
N LEU A 753 -58.65 29.78 -35.52
CA LEU A 753 -58.61 31.23 -35.60
C LEU A 753 -57.92 31.63 -36.90
N GLU A 754 -58.57 32.45 -37.71
CA GLU A 754 -58.04 32.89 -39.01
C GLU A 754 -57.85 34.40 -39.04
N PHE A 755 -56.66 34.84 -39.45
CA PHE A 755 -56.37 36.26 -39.67
C PHE A 755 -55.28 36.44 -40.72
N LYS A 756 -55.25 37.61 -41.36
CA LYS A 756 -54.23 37.93 -42.38
C LYS A 756 -52.96 38.47 -41.74
N LEU A 757 -51.82 37.92 -42.17
CA LEU A 757 -50.49 38.49 -41.91
C LEU A 757 -50.16 39.55 -42.96
N LYS A 758 -49.48 40.60 -42.51
CA LYS A 758 -48.96 41.68 -43.33
C LYS A 758 -47.44 41.58 -43.38
N LYS A 759 -46.85 42.15 -44.43
CA LYS A 759 -45.40 42.27 -44.54
C LYS A 759 -44.85 43.03 -43.32
N GLY A 760 -43.83 42.49 -42.67
CA GLY A 760 -43.24 42.99 -41.43
C GLY A 760 -43.86 42.41 -40.15
N ASP A 761 -44.91 41.59 -40.25
CA ASP A 761 -45.44 40.89 -39.08
C ASP A 761 -44.50 39.75 -38.65
N PHE A 762 -44.39 39.54 -37.34
CA PHE A 762 -43.66 38.43 -36.74
C PHE A 762 -44.60 37.60 -35.85
N PHE A 763 -44.56 36.28 -36.00
CA PHE A 763 -45.38 35.33 -35.26
C PHE A 763 -44.50 34.32 -34.51
N LEU A 764 -44.84 34.06 -33.25
CA LEU A 764 -44.09 33.18 -32.36
C LEU A 764 -44.98 32.06 -31.83
N LEU A 765 -44.55 30.82 -32.01
CA LEU A 765 -44.97 29.66 -31.21
C LEU A 765 -43.85 29.34 -30.23
N TYR A 766 -44.20 28.98 -29.00
CA TYR A 766 -43.22 28.63 -27.98
C TYR A 766 -43.85 27.70 -26.93
N SER A 767 -43.02 26.90 -26.27
CA SER A 767 -43.40 26.08 -25.11
C SER A 767 -43.18 26.82 -23.78
N ASP A 768 -43.75 26.29 -22.70
CA ASP A 768 -43.70 26.87 -21.36
C ASP A 768 -42.29 26.94 -20.76
N GLY A 769 -41.32 26.14 -21.22
CA GLY A 769 -39.93 26.30 -20.79
C GLY A 769 -39.32 27.67 -21.10
N LEU A 770 -39.88 28.44 -22.03
CA LEU A 770 -39.48 29.85 -22.25
C LEU A 770 -39.88 30.77 -21.08
N PRO A 771 -41.17 30.94 -20.74
CA PRO A 771 -41.58 31.74 -19.58
C PRO A 771 -41.26 31.12 -18.22
N GLU A 772 -41.07 29.79 -18.13
CA GLU A 772 -40.76 29.10 -16.87
C GLU A 772 -39.26 28.94 -16.62
N ALA A 773 -38.40 29.43 -17.53
CA ALA A 773 -36.97 29.51 -17.29
C ALA A 773 -36.69 30.26 -15.98
N ALA A 774 -35.93 29.65 -15.07
CA ALA A 774 -35.67 30.19 -13.74
C ALA A 774 -34.22 30.68 -13.62
N ASN A 775 -34.01 31.82 -12.96
CA ASN A 775 -32.66 32.32 -12.62
C ASN A 775 -32.08 31.60 -11.38
N GLU A 776 -30.85 31.96 -10.98
CA GLU A 776 -30.18 31.37 -9.79
C GLU A 776 -30.95 31.60 -8.48
N GLU A 777 -31.80 32.63 -8.42
CA GLU A 777 -32.65 32.95 -7.26
C GLU A 777 -33.98 32.17 -7.29
N GLY A 778 -34.23 31.40 -8.36
CA GLY A 778 -35.46 30.62 -8.55
C GLY A 778 -36.63 31.42 -9.12
N GLU A 779 -36.41 32.66 -9.57
CA GLU A 779 -37.44 33.50 -10.18
C GLU A 779 -37.65 33.13 -11.65
N TRP A 780 -38.90 32.95 -12.05
CA TRP A 780 -39.27 32.63 -13.42
C TRP A 780 -39.16 33.86 -14.33
N PHE A 781 -38.80 33.61 -15.60
CA PHE A 781 -38.76 34.64 -16.64
C PHE A 781 -40.11 35.34 -16.79
N GLY A 782 -41.20 34.57 -16.69
CA GLY A 782 -42.57 35.06 -16.64
C GLY A 782 -43.24 35.14 -18.01
N PHE A 783 -44.55 34.87 -18.04
CA PHE A 783 -45.35 34.94 -19.27
C PHE A 783 -45.41 36.35 -19.86
N ASP A 784 -45.51 37.39 -19.03
CA ASP A 784 -45.62 38.77 -19.49
C ASP A 784 -44.30 39.32 -20.08
N GLU A 785 -43.15 38.72 -19.75
CA GLU A 785 -41.85 39.10 -20.30
C GLU A 785 -41.61 38.56 -21.71
N VAL A 786 -42.34 37.53 -22.14
CA VAL A 786 -42.15 36.95 -23.49
C VAL A 786 -42.54 37.94 -24.59
N PRO A 787 -43.72 38.60 -24.56
CA PRO A 787 -44.02 39.69 -25.49
C PRO A 787 -43.01 40.84 -25.40
N ALA A 788 -42.60 41.25 -24.20
CA ALA A 788 -41.63 42.33 -24.00
C ALA A 788 -40.25 41.98 -24.60
N LEU A 789 -39.81 40.72 -24.51
CA LEU A 789 -38.62 40.23 -25.19
C LEU A 789 -38.74 40.36 -26.71
N VAL A 790 -39.86 39.93 -27.28
CA VAL A 790 -40.12 40.01 -28.72
C VAL A 790 -40.20 41.47 -29.21
N GLU A 791 -40.71 42.40 -28.40
CA GLU A 791 -40.70 43.84 -28.69
C GLU A 791 -39.28 44.41 -28.72
N ARG A 792 -38.42 44.01 -27.77
CA ARG A 792 -37.01 44.45 -27.66
C ARG A 792 -36.13 43.97 -28.82
N ILE A 793 -36.46 42.83 -29.43
CA ILE A 793 -35.70 42.29 -30.56
C ILE A 793 -36.06 43.04 -31.85
N ASP A 794 -35.05 43.42 -32.64
CA ASP A 794 -35.22 44.06 -33.95
C ASP A 794 -35.70 43.05 -35.02
N THR A 795 -36.97 42.69 -34.94
CA THR A 795 -37.61 41.75 -35.85
C THR A 795 -37.68 42.25 -37.29
N ASP A 796 -37.52 43.56 -37.53
CA ASP A 796 -37.64 44.16 -38.87
C ASP A 796 -36.38 43.88 -39.70
N ASN A 797 -35.20 43.99 -39.09
CA ASN A 797 -33.92 43.79 -39.78
C ASN A 797 -33.34 42.37 -39.64
N LEU A 798 -33.68 41.64 -38.57
CA LEU A 798 -33.15 40.30 -38.33
C LEU A 798 -33.96 39.21 -39.08
N SER A 799 -33.27 38.14 -39.49
CA SER A 799 -33.89 36.91 -39.97
C SER A 799 -34.56 36.13 -38.83
N ALA A 800 -35.48 35.21 -39.16
CA ALA A 800 -36.14 34.35 -38.19
C ALA A 800 -35.12 33.51 -37.38
N ASN A 801 -34.03 33.09 -38.02
CA ASN A 801 -32.92 32.40 -37.35
C ASN A 801 -32.19 33.30 -36.34
N GLU A 802 -31.85 34.53 -36.72
CA GLU A 802 -31.19 35.48 -35.81
C GLU A 802 -32.09 35.83 -34.62
N ILE A 803 -33.39 36.02 -34.86
CA ILE A 803 -34.38 36.27 -33.80
C ILE A 803 -34.45 35.06 -32.85
N ALA A 804 -34.56 33.84 -33.40
CA ALA A 804 -34.61 32.62 -32.62
C ALA A 804 -33.33 32.41 -31.78
N GLN A 805 -32.16 32.72 -32.33
CA GLN A 805 -30.89 32.68 -31.61
C GLN A 805 -30.82 33.72 -30.48
N GLU A 806 -31.40 34.90 -30.67
CA GLU A 806 -31.43 35.93 -29.64
C GLU A 806 -32.36 35.56 -28.47
N ILE A 807 -33.53 34.97 -28.77
CA ILE A 807 -34.41 34.38 -27.76
C ILE A 807 -33.66 33.28 -26.99
N LYS A 808 -33.03 32.35 -27.71
CA LYS A 808 -32.25 31.26 -27.10
C LYS A 808 -31.15 31.78 -26.16
N ARG A 809 -30.37 32.76 -26.61
CA ARG A 809 -29.28 33.35 -25.80
C ARG A 809 -29.79 34.05 -24.56
N THR A 810 -30.90 34.78 -24.68
CA THR A 810 -31.52 35.48 -23.56
C THR A 810 -31.93 34.50 -22.47
N VAL A 811 -32.64 33.43 -22.83
CA VAL A 811 -33.10 32.39 -21.90
C VAL A 811 -31.94 31.64 -21.26
N GLN A 812 -30.95 31.23 -22.05
CA GLN A 812 -29.77 30.54 -21.54
C GLN A 812 -28.97 31.40 -20.56
N LYS A 813 -28.84 32.71 -20.83
CA LYS A 813 -28.17 33.62 -19.90
C LYS A 813 -28.98 33.85 -18.63
N PHE A 814 -30.29 34.01 -18.75
CA PHE A 814 -31.18 34.19 -17.60
C PHE A 814 -31.14 32.97 -16.66
N SER A 815 -31.12 31.76 -17.23
CA SER A 815 -31.12 30.49 -16.49
C SER A 815 -29.74 29.95 -16.11
N ASN A 816 -28.66 30.72 -16.30
CA ASN A 816 -27.28 30.26 -16.15
C ASN A 816 -27.01 28.88 -16.82
N TYR A 817 -27.54 28.71 -18.04
CA TYR A 817 -27.45 27.48 -18.86
C TYR A 817 -28.08 26.22 -18.23
N GLN A 818 -28.91 26.37 -17.20
CA GLN A 818 -29.64 25.28 -16.55
C GLN A 818 -31.15 25.52 -16.65
N LEU A 819 -31.77 24.94 -17.67
CA LEU A 819 -33.22 25.09 -17.89
C LEU A 819 -34.04 24.29 -16.88
N ALA A 820 -35.14 24.88 -16.41
CA ALA A 820 -36.11 24.20 -15.56
C ALA A 820 -37.00 23.23 -16.36
N ASP A 821 -37.34 23.60 -17.60
CA ASP A 821 -38.09 22.77 -18.54
C ASP A 821 -37.59 22.92 -19.98
N ASP A 822 -38.06 22.05 -20.86
CA ASP A 822 -37.71 22.07 -22.27
C ASP A 822 -38.20 23.35 -22.95
N THR A 823 -37.31 24.02 -23.68
CA THR A 823 -37.62 25.28 -24.35
C THR A 823 -37.64 25.08 -25.85
N THR A 824 -38.83 25.24 -26.44
CA THR A 824 -39.07 25.07 -27.86
C THR A 824 -39.69 26.33 -28.44
N VAL A 825 -39.20 26.77 -29.59
CA VAL A 825 -39.65 28.00 -30.24
C VAL A 825 -39.72 27.80 -31.74
N ILE A 826 -40.76 28.37 -32.38
CA ILE A 826 -40.81 28.63 -33.82
C ILE A 826 -41.08 30.12 -34.06
N CYS A 827 -40.19 30.76 -34.81
CA CYS A 827 -40.27 32.12 -35.31
C CYS A 827 -40.74 32.10 -36.77
N LEU A 828 -41.80 32.83 -37.12
CA LEU A 828 -42.25 33.09 -38.49
C LEU A 828 -42.25 34.60 -38.77
N LYS A 829 -41.63 35.02 -39.87
CA LYS A 829 -41.61 36.39 -40.37
C LYS A 829 -42.18 36.44 -41.80
N VAL A 830 -42.97 37.46 -42.13
CA VAL A 830 -43.67 37.62 -43.42
C VAL A 830 -43.29 38.90 -44.16
#